data_AF-A0A508AV68-F1
#
_entry.id   AF-A0A508AV68-F1
#
_cell.length_a   1.000
_cell.length_b   1.000
_cell.length_c   1.000
_cell.angle_alpha   90.00
_cell.angle_beta   90.00
_cell.angle_gamma   90.00
#
_symmetry.space_group_name_H-M   'P 1'
#
loop_
_entity.id
_entity.type
_entity.pdbx_description
1 polymer ?
#
loop_
_entity_poly.entity_id
_entity_poly.type
_entity_poly.pdbx_seq_one_letter_code
_entity_poly.pdbx_strand_id
1 'polypeptide(L)'
;MPHPPSRAAELAALAVATDAQGDVDLTAFQAQLLIQQHQSVDGLDAPSLAQTLADSPAMGRPDGQDQLEPMLQALYRQLPPQDAGRLAQALDENNLTDSWLERSSEQAAEAVGGARDAVGQVMDRTGALASDSLAQTLRWAEQVRDNPDNSYLQRAAGHVAADATEKMQEGYGMVKGATGQGLQVLGDTVQLASFAARFADNRDFRNMIIGAAGMYASEVWDDPGKPVDDLTRIAKGAWDEWKQGLGQAEREGKTAEYMGQTEGAVGVEILATLVPVSKLPKLAKVAKAADVLGDGVPLHTGGAARKLTKEGLDVLTEVGADIRRAQARGGVAAESADLMLEGLAGLRRSQGKLRDLVDGLRQTGHLDDLLQSGALRPRELGYLARQNVDDFKNVPFDEALTASVGGRALSQLKRHEVGEIGEAIMSRDLAQKGYRDIVPIQNNSGHGNDVVAINPDTDKWEIFEVKASAHDIAKAQGPDPQPLVSQRLELAIQGRGHWAPQNMWEEAARSTAERIREEAVDVKGNVQVDTYWSRINLKQDPDTGVISGTPDTQPWLPKAERQSMLTPGLQLPDSLKDPAHPGHGSFLLAQDAVYRMEFANNIPTGPYSEQLAAAVATRAETEGLRLAGIQLKQGVGGQLDIIERGAYDAPEKRVALDTQQALGRSVEEHSRDWSAARSPHYVSQEAAAERTPEHMQALAQLSDTDRALFDRIRDQVPAHIGDDHVLQAMVKARDSAGIDGPERLGAVEIRGDQLSVVSNSAARFQACIDLSGQAPSIHESLEQNSNLSQQLAQQQTLEAQQREQREQQGHTMQMG
;
A
#
# COMPACT_ATOMS: atom_id res chain seq x y z
N MET A 1 -10.29 -61.13 16.55
CA MET A 1 -9.71 -61.02 15.20
C MET A 1 -8.96 -59.71 15.14
N PRO A 2 -7.63 -59.70 15.34
CA PRO A 2 -6.84 -58.49 15.20
C PRO A 2 -6.83 -58.04 13.73
N HIS A 3 -6.81 -56.73 13.51
CA HIS A 3 -6.78 -56.14 12.16
C HIS A 3 -5.47 -56.51 11.46
N PRO A 4 -5.49 -56.80 10.13
CA PRO A 4 -4.24 -56.98 9.39
C PRO A 4 -3.39 -55.71 9.50
N PRO A 5 -2.06 -55.81 9.66
CA PRO A 5 -1.19 -54.66 9.79
C PRO A 5 -1.33 -53.77 8.55
N SER A 6 -1.24 -52.45 8.75
CA SER A 6 -1.28 -51.52 7.61
C SER A 6 -0.04 -51.76 6.74
N ARG A 7 -0.15 -51.48 5.44
CA ARG A 7 1.00 -51.59 4.51
C ARG A 7 2.21 -50.76 4.96
N ALA A 8 1.98 -49.69 5.73
CA ALA A 8 3.02 -48.86 6.33
C ALA A 8 3.72 -49.56 7.52
N ALA A 9 2.96 -50.26 8.36
CA ALA A 9 3.48 -51.09 9.44
C ALA A 9 4.37 -52.23 8.89
N GLU A 10 3.94 -52.87 7.80
CA GLU A 10 4.74 -53.90 7.11
C GLU A 10 6.04 -53.36 6.53
N LEU A 11 6.05 -52.16 5.94
CA LEU A 11 7.26 -51.56 5.39
C LEU A 11 8.24 -51.09 6.48
N ALA A 12 7.72 -50.56 7.59
CA ALA A 12 8.53 -50.17 8.74
C ALA A 12 9.16 -51.40 9.43
N ALA A 13 8.39 -52.48 9.59
CA ALA A 13 8.90 -53.74 10.12
C ALA A 13 9.97 -54.35 9.20
N LEU A 14 9.77 -54.25 7.88
CA LEU A 14 10.72 -54.75 6.89
C LEU A 14 12.04 -53.98 6.96
N ALA A 15 11.98 -52.65 7.08
CA ALA A 15 13.16 -51.80 7.19
C ALA A 15 13.99 -52.09 8.46
N VAL A 16 13.35 -52.42 9.58
CA VAL A 16 14.03 -52.81 10.83
C VAL A 16 14.67 -54.19 10.72
N ALA A 17 14.06 -55.10 9.95
CA ALA A 17 14.49 -56.48 9.80
C ALA A 17 15.43 -56.73 8.61
N THR A 18 15.69 -55.71 7.79
CA THR A 18 16.59 -55.80 6.64
C THR A 18 17.97 -55.31 7.03
N ASP A 19 18.99 -56.13 6.82
CA ASP A 19 20.37 -55.75 7.08
C ASP A 19 20.94 -54.81 5.99
N ALA A 20 22.17 -54.35 6.17
CA ALA A 20 22.83 -53.42 5.24
C ALA A 20 23.09 -54.02 3.84
N GLN A 21 22.94 -55.33 3.68
CA GLN A 21 23.11 -56.07 2.43
C GLN A 21 21.76 -56.28 1.71
N GLY A 22 20.64 -55.93 2.35
CA GLY A 22 19.31 -56.13 1.81
C GLY A 22 18.69 -57.48 2.16
N ASP A 23 19.33 -58.26 3.03
CA ASP A 23 18.81 -59.56 3.47
C ASP A 23 17.86 -59.37 4.66
N VAL A 24 16.69 -60.01 4.59
CA VAL A 24 15.61 -59.85 5.58
C VAL A 24 15.67 -60.99 6.61
N ASP A 25 15.86 -60.66 7.89
CA ASP A 25 15.64 -61.58 8.99
C ASP A 25 14.13 -61.72 9.22
N LEU A 26 13.57 -62.82 8.74
CA LEU A 26 12.13 -63.09 8.80
C LEU A 26 11.61 -63.22 10.24
N THR A 27 12.44 -63.65 11.19
CA THR A 27 12.06 -63.74 12.60
C THR A 27 12.03 -62.36 13.24
N ALA A 28 13.02 -61.51 12.95
CA ALA A 28 13.03 -60.11 13.37
C ALA A 28 11.88 -59.30 12.75
N PHE A 29 11.56 -59.55 11.48
CA PHE A 29 10.44 -58.94 10.77
C PHE A 29 9.11 -59.26 11.44
N GLN A 30 8.89 -60.53 11.74
CA GLN A 30 7.65 -61.00 12.34
C GLN A 30 7.52 -60.61 13.82
N ALA A 31 8.62 -60.51 14.56
CA ALA A 31 8.66 -59.92 15.90
C ALA A 31 8.24 -58.44 15.88
N GLN A 32 8.75 -57.66 14.92
CA GLN A 32 8.43 -56.24 14.81
C GLN A 32 6.97 -55.99 14.43
N LEU A 33 6.38 -56.86 13.59
CA LEU A 33 4.95 -56.82 13.28
C LEU A 33 4.09 -57.10 14.53
N LEU A 34 4.49 -58.06 15.36
CA LEU A 34 3.80 -58.37 16.61
C LEU A 34 3.89 -57.20 17.61
N ILE A 35 5.05 -56.56 17.74
CA ILE A 35 5.23 -55.37 18.57
C ILE A 35 4.25 -54.26 18.12
N GLN A 36 4.21 -53.97 16.82
CA GLN A 36 3.34 -52.92 16.28
C GLN A 36 1.85 -53.23 16.42
N GLN A 37 1.46 -54.50 16.27
CA GLN A 37 0.06 -54.93 16.44
C GLN A 37 -0.44 -54.78 17.88
N HIS A 38 0.47 -54.84 18.85
CA HIS A 38 0.17 -54.73 20.28
C HIS A 38 0.73 -53.44 20.91
N GLN A 39 1.06 -52.43 20.10
CA GLN A 39 1.50 -51.13 20.57
C GLN A 39 0.29 -50.21 20.83
N SER A 40 0.26 -49.57 22.00
CA SER A 40 -0.77 -48.57 22.35
C SER A 40 -0.13 -47.23 22.75
N VAL A 41 -0.97 -46.21 22.98
CA VAL A 41 -0.53 -44.89 23.48
C VAL A 41 0.21 -45.01 24.84
N ASP A 42 -0.08 -46.06 25.62
CA ASP A 42 0.52 -46.34 26.94
C ASP A 42 1.71 -47.34 26.88
N GLY A 43 2.19 -47.63 25.66
CA GLY A 43 3.26 -48.61 25.39
C GLY A 43 2.75 -49.98 24.96
N LEU A 44 3.58 -51.01 25.06
CA LEU A 44 3.25 -52.38 24.65
C LEU A 44 2.13 -52.98 25.52
N ASP A 45 1.05 -53.43 24.89
CA ASP A 45 0.00 -54.27 25.50
C ASP A 45 0.52 -55.70 25.66
N ALA A 46 1.43 -55.86 26.61
CA ALA A 46 2.12 -57.11 26.92
C ALA A 46 1.18 -58.29 27.23
N PRO A 47 0.06 -58.14 27.99
CA PRO A 47 -0.89 -59.22 28.19
C PRO A 47 -1.54 -59.72 26.90
N SER A 48 -1.94 -58.81 26.01
CA SER A 48 -2.55 -59.15 24.72
C SER A 48 -1.55 -59.81 23.77
N LEU A 49 -0.30 -59.36 23.77
CA LEU A 49 0.78 -59.99 22.99
C LEU A 49 1.10 -61.40 23.52
N ALA A 50 1.21 -61.58 24.85
CA ALA A 50 1.44 -62.88 25.46
C ALA A 50 0.31 -63.86 25.15
N GLN A 51 -0.96 -63.41 25.23
CA GLN A 51 -2.11 -64.22 24.82
C GLN A 51 -2.05 -64.60 23.33
N THR A 52 -1.64 -63.68 22.47
CA THR A 52 -1.49 -63.93 21.02
C THR A 52 -0.41 -64.97 20.73
N LEU A 53 0.68 -64.98 21.49
CA LEU A 53 1.72 -66.00 21.42
C LEU A 53 1.23 -67.35 21.98
N ALA A 54 0.43 -67.34 23.05
CA ALA A 54 -0.20 -68.53 23.63
C ALA A 54 -1.18 -69.20 22.67
N ASP A 55 -1.95 -68.39 21.94
CA ASP A 55 -2.92 -68.84 20.95
C ASP A 55 -2.26 -69.21 19.60
N SER A 56 -0.94 -69.11 19.49
CA SER A 56 -0.24 -69.42 18.24
C SER A 56 -0.32 -70.92 17.91
N PRO A 57 -0.38 -71.30 16.62
CA PRO A 57 -0.42 -72.71 16.21
C PRO A 57 0.77 -73.54 16.70
N ALA A 58 1.90 -72.90 17.05
CA ALA A 58 3.08 -73.54 17.60
C ALA A 58 2.78 -74.17 18.98
N MET A 59 1.99 -73.49 19.83
CA MET A 59 1.66 -73.95 21.18
C MET A 59 0.74 -75.18 21.22
N GLY A 60 0.12 -75.55 20.10
CA GLY A 60 -0.64 -76.80 19.95
C GLY A 60 0.22 -78.06 19.76
N ARG A 61 1.56 -77.94 19.73
CA ARG A 61 2.51 -79.04 19.49
C ARG A 61 3.30 -79.40 20.77
N PRO A 62 3.77 -80.65 20.92
CA PRO A 62 4.54 -81.09 22.10
C PRO A 62 5.85 -80.32 22.34
N ASP A 63 6.40 -79.71 21.29
CA ASP A 63 7.62 -78.90 21.24
C ASP A 63 7.32 -77.40 21.00
N GLY A 64 6.08 -76.97 21.25
CA GLY A 64 5.59 -75.64 20.92
C GLY A 64 6.33 -74.49 21.60
N GLN A 65 6.76 -74.69 22.85
CA GLN A 65 7.56 -73.71 23.60
C GLN A 65 8.96 -73.53 22.99
N ASP A 66 9.62 -74.62 22.60
CA ASP A 66 10.94 -74.57 21.95
C ASP A 66 10.86 -73.90 20.56
N GLN A 67 9.73 -74.04 19.86
CA GLN A 67 9.50 -73.38 18.56
C GLN A 67 9.29 -71.86 18.67
N LEU A 68 8.83 -71.36 19.83
CA LEU A 68 8.64 -69.93 20.06
C LEU A 68 9.92 -69.20 20.53
N GLU A 69 10.95 -69.94 20.96
CA GLU A 69 12.17 -69.36 21.52
C GLU A 69 12.86 -68.32 20.62
N PRO A 70 13.06 -68.56 19.30
CA PRO A 70 13.67 -67.56 18.42
C PRO A 70 12.83 -66.27 18.30
N MET A 71 11.50 -66.39 18.35
CA MET A 71 10.59 -65.26 18.30
C MET A 71 10.66 -64.42 19.58
N LEU A 72 10.68 -65.09 20.75
CA LEU A 72 10.82 -64.41 22.03
C LEU A 72 12.16 -63.68 22.11
N GLN A 73 13.26 -64.30 21.68
CA GLN A 73 14.56 -63.64 21.62
C GLN A 73 14.56 -62.41 20.70
N ALA A 74 13.90 -62.48 19.55
CA ALA A 74 13.77 -61.34 18.64
C ALA A 74 12.95 -60.20 19.26
N LEU A 75 11.83 -60.51 19.93
CA LEU A 75 11.00 -59.53 20.66
C LEU A 75 11.81 -58.82 21.75
N TYR A 76 12.57 -59.56 22.56
CA TYR A 76 13.38 -58.97 23.63
C TYR A 76 14.53 -58.09 23.12
N ARG A 77 15.10 -58.40 21.96
CA ARG A 77 16.15 -57.56 21.34
C ARG A 77 15.60 -56.24 20.79
N GLN A 78 14.33 -56.22 20.41
CA GLN A 78 13.68 -55.08 19.78
C GLN A 78 12.91 -54.19 20.77
N LEU A 79 12.55 -54.72 21.94
CA LEU A 79 11.79 -53.99 22.95
C LEU A 79 12.69 -53.14 23.87
N PRO A 80 12.22 -51.93 24.26
CA PRO A 80 12.84 -51.16 25.34
C PRO A 80 12.88 -51.97 26.65
N PRO A 81 13.86 -51.74 27.54
CA PRO A 81 14.03 -52.53 28.78
C PRO A 81 12.77 -52.59 29.66
N GLN A 82 11.98 -51.51 29.68
CA GLN A 82 10.75 -51.43 30.45
C GLN A 82 9.61 -52.30 29.86
N ASP A 83 9.52 -52.39 28.53
CA ASP A 83 8.49 -53.19 27.83
C ASP A 83 8.88 -54.66 27.78
N ALA A 84 10.17 -54.95 27.69
CA ALA A 84 10.72 -56.28 27.90
C ALA A 84 10.34 -56.83 29.29
N GLY A 85 10.45 -56.02 30.35
CA GLY A 85 10.03 -56.40 31.70
C GLY A 85 8.52 -56.71 31.80
N ARG A 86 7.68 -55.87 31.19
CA ARG A 86 6.21 -56.08 31.14
C ARG A 86 5.84 -57.34 30.37
N LEU A 87 6.49 -57.60 29.23
CA LEU A 87 6.28 -58.80 28.42
C LEU A 87 6.73 -60.05 29.15
N ALA A 88 7.85 -60.02 29.87
CA ALA A 88 8.33 -61.15 30.66
C ALA A 88 7.31 -61.59 31.72
N GLN A 89 6.73 -60.63 32.44
CA GLN A 89 5.68 -60.91 33.41
C GLN A 89 4.42 -61.48 32.75
N ALA A 90 4.00 -60.92 31.62
CA ALA A 90 2.81 -61.40 30.90
C ALA A 90 2.99 -62.81 30.31
N LEU A 91 4.19 -63.17 29.85
CA LEU A 91 4.51 -64.52 29.34
C LEU A 91 4.50 -65.57 30.45
N ASP A 92 4.98 -65.21 31.64
CA ASP A 92 4.94 -66.04 32.86
C ASP A 92 3.49 -66.31 33.29
N GLU A 93 2.66 -65.27 33.34
CA GLU A 93 1.22 -65.37 33.66
C GLU A 93 0.43 -66.25 32.67
N ASN A 94 0.95 -66.47 31.46
CA ASN A 94 0.36 -67.31 30.42
C ASN A 94 1.01 -68.71 30.31
N ASN A 95 1.88 -69.12 31.24
CA ASN A 95 2.63 -70.39 31.23
C ASN A 95 3.44 -70.63 29.94
N LEU A 96 3.91 -69.55 29.29
CA LEU A 96 4.71 -69.65 28.07
C LEU A 96 6.20 -69.85 28.35
N THR A 97 6.64 -69.67 29.60
CA THR A 97 8.05 -69.77 29.98
C THR A 97 8.25 -70.34 31.40
N ASP A 98 8.27 -71.66 31.56
CA ASP A 98 8.51 -72.30 32.87
C ASP A 98 10.00 -72.42 33.26
N SER A 99 10.95 -71.99 32.41
CA SER A 99 12.38 -72.29 32.61
C SER A 99 13.37 -71.23 32.13
N TRP A 100 12.92 -70.07 31.61
CA TRP A 100 13.79 -69.09 30.95
C TRP A 100 14.14 -67.88 31.84
N LEU A 101 13.21 -67.44 32.70
CA LEU A 101 13.37 -66.24 33.54
C LEU A 101 14.52 -66.36 34.57
N GLU A 102 14.82 -67.57 35.04
CA GLU A 102 15.97 -67.83 35.94
C GLU A 102 17.33 -67.91 35.23
N ARG A 103 17.39 -68.05 33.88
CA ARG A 103 18.67 -68.24 33.15
C ARG A 103 19.08 -67.06 32.27
N SER A 104 18.15 -66.24 31.79
CA SER A 104 18.48 -65.11 30.91
C SER A 104 18.87 -63.83 31.64
N SER A 105 18.45 -63.65 32.91
CA SER A 105 18.84 -62.48 33.71
C SER A 105 20.32 -62.51 34.13
N GLU A 106 20.92 -63.70 34.27
CA GLU A 106 22.35 -63.84 34.62
C GLU A 106 23.27 -63.93 33.39
N GLN A 107 22.83 -64.45 32.24
CA GLN A 107 23.66 -64.52 31.01
C GLN A 107 23.61 -63.26 30.15
N ALA A 108 22.57 -62.42 30.26
CA ALA A 108 22.50 -61.13 29.56
C ALA A 108 23.49 -60.08 30.11
N ALA A 109 24.06 -60.29 31.30
CA ALA A 109 25.09 -59.40 31.85
C ALA A 109 26.52 -59.79 31.40
N GLU A 110 26.83 -61.07 31.15
CA GLU A 110 28.20 -61.52 30.84
C GLU A 110 28.47 -61.79 29.35
N ALA A 111 27.47 -62.11 28.51
CA ALA A 111 27.67 -62.24 27.06
C ALA A 111 27.85 -60.89 26.33
N VAL A 112 27.62 -59.78 27.03
CA VAL A 112 27.73 -58.38 26.58
C VAL A 112 29.20 -57.92 26.42
N GLY A 113 30.18 -58.71 26.85
CA GLY A 113 31.60 -58.38 26.70
C GLY A 113 32.22 -58.71 25.33
N GLY A 114 31.91 -59.86 24.73
CA GLY A 114 32.67 -60.39 23.57
C GLY A 114 32.10 -60.04 22.19
N ALA A 115 30.78 -59.83 22.08
CA ALA A 115 30.14 -59.42 20.82
C ALA A 115 30.22 -57.90 20.57
N ARG A 116 30.77 -57.14 21.53
CA ARG A 116 31.00 -55.69 21.42
C ARG A 116 32.05 -55.33 20.39
N ASP A 117 33.02 -56.18 20.08
CA ASP A 117 34.12 -55.79 19.19
C ASP A 117 33.83 -56.01 17.70
N ALA A 118 32.98 -56.98 17.34
CA ALA A 118 32.62 -57.25 15.94
C ALA A 118 31.37 -56.47 15.48
N VAL A 119 30.36 -56.31 16.36
CA VAL A 119 29.21 -55.43 16.11
C VAL A 119 29.59 -53.97 16.37
N GLY A 120 30.53 -53.71 17.29
CA GLY A 120 31.15 -52.39 17.48
C GLY A 120 31.80 -51.87 16.21
N GLN A 121 32.50 -52.69 15.42
CA GLN A 121 33.11 -52.21 14.15
C GLN A 121 32.12 -51.93 13.01
N VAL A 122 30.88 -52.44 13.08
CA VAL A 122 29.83 -52.16 12.08
C VAL A 122 28.92 -51.03 12.55
N MET A 123 28.56 -50.98 13.84
CA MET A 123 27.89 -49.85 14.48
C MET A 123 28.80 -48.61 14.60
N ASP A 124 30.12 -48.76 14.68
CA ASP A 124 31.06 -47.66 14.60
C ASP A 124 31.20 -47.15 13.16
N ARG A 125 30.77 -47.87 12.11
CA ARG A 125 30.78 -47.32 10.74
C ARG A 125 29.54 -46.50 10.41
N THR A 126 28.37 -46.89 10.90
CA THR A 126 27.14 -46.08 10.82
C THR A 126 27.10 -44.99 11.91
N GLY A 127 27.66 -45.28 13.08
CA GLY A 127 27.92 -44.33 14.16
C GLY A 127 29.05 -43.34 13.85
N ALA A 128 30.14 -43.74 13.18
CA ALA A 128 31.19 -42.79 12.76
C ALA A 128 30.72 -41.88 11.64
N LEU A 129 29.83 -42.28 10.73
CA LEU A 129 29.30 -41.34 9.73
C LEU A 129 28.40 -40.26 10.37
N ALA A 130 27.63 -40.62 11.42
CA ALA A 130 26.80 -39.68 12.18
C ALA A 130 27.61 -38.88 13.24
N SER A 131 28.63 -39.49 13.83
CA SER A 131 29.53 -38.88 14.83
C SER A 131 30.62 -38.03 14.16
N ASP A 132 31.12 -38.37 12.97
CA ASP A 132 32.10 -37.55 12.26
C ASP A 132 31.49 -36.29 11.66
N SER A 133 30.22 -36.30 11.25
CA SER A 133 29.51 -35.08 10.83
C SER A 133 29.35 -34.11 12.01
N LEU A 134 28.93 -34.63 13.17
CA LEU A 134 28.76 -33.83 14.39
C LEU A 134 30.13 -33.42 14.98
N ALA A 135 31.14 -34.29 14.93
CA ALA A 135 32.51 -33.99 15.35
C ALA A 135 33.25 -33.11 14.34
N GLN A 136 32.99 -33.16 13.03
CA GLN A 136 33.49 -32.17 12.06
C GLN A 136 32.81 -30.83 12.26
N THR A 137 31.51 -30.82 12.52
CA THR A 137 30.76 -29.59 12.81
C THR A 137 31.22 -28.96 14.13
N LEU A 138 31.47 -29.76 15.17
CA LEU A 138 32.06 -29.30 16.44
C LEU A 138 33.52 -28.86 16.28
N ARG A 139 34.37 -29.63 15.59
CA ARG A 139 35.79 -29.25 15.32
C ARG A 139 35.89 -27.99 14.46
N TRP A 140 35.01 -27.84 13.48
CA TRP A 140 34.89 -26.63 12.66
C TRP A 140 34.34 -25.46 13.48
N ALA A 141 33.31 -25.67 14.29
CA ALA A 141 32.73 -24.63 15.16
C ALA A 141 33.75 -24.12 16.17
N GLU A 142 34.54 -25.01 16.79
CA GLU A 142 35.66 -24.68 17.68
C GLU A 142 36.79 -23.96 16.92
N GLN A 143 37.23 -24.49 15.78
CA GLN A 143 38.28 -23.83 14.96
C GLN A 143 37.86 -22.46 14.43
N VAL A 144 36.59 -22.28 14.09
CA VAL A 144 36.09 -21.03 13.52
C VAL A 144 35.81 -20.00 14.60
N ARG A 145 35.23 -20.41 15.74
CA ARG A 145 35.00 -19.60 16.95
C ARG A 145 36.31 -19.06 17.53
N ASP A 146 37.32 -19.92 17.63
CA ASP A 146 38.55 -19.62 18.37
C ASP A 146 39.67 -19.00 17.50
N ASN A 147 39.45 -18.87 16.18
CA ASN A 147 40.41 -18.23 15.28
C ASN A 147 40.15 -16.70 15.11
N PRO A 148 41.09 -15.84 15.55
CA PRO A 148 40.93 -14.38 15.51
C PRO A 148 40.94 -13.77 14.10
N ASP A 149 41.44 -14.49 13.10
CA ASP A 149 41.48 -14.02 11.70
C ASP A 149 40.15 -14.22 10.96
N ASN A 150 39.21 -14.97 11.54
CA ASN A 150 37.87 -15.15 10.96
C ASN A 150 36.99 -13.91 11.15
N SER A 151 36.05 -13.70 10.23
CA SER A 151 35.09 -12.61 10.33
C SER A 151 34.17 -12.77 11.54
N TYR A 152 33.61 -11.66 12.03
CA TYR A 152 32.66 -11.66 13.15
C TYR A 152 31.48 -12.62 12.93
N LEU A 153 30.93 -12.67 11.71
CA LEU A 153 29.82 -13.56 11.34
C LEU A 153 30.21 -15.04 11.37
N GLN A 154 31.44 -15.38 10.95
CA GLN A 154 31.95 -16.75 11.03
C GLN A 154 32.13 -17.20 12.48
N ARG A 155 32.66 -16.33 13.35
CA ARG A 155 32.77 -16.62 14.79
C ARG A 155 31.41 -16.76 15.47
N ALA A 156 30.43 -15.93 15.11
CA ALA A 156 29.06 -16.03 15.60
C ALA A 156 28.41 -17.37 15.20
N ALA A 157 28.62 -17.82 13.95
CA ALA A 157 28.19 -19.14 13.49
C ALA A 157 28.81 -20.31 14.30
N GLY A 158 30.06 -20.15 14.75
CA GLY A 158 30.72 -21.10 15.66
C GLY A 158 30.14 -21.13 17.08
N HIS A 159 29.57 -20.02 17.57
CA HIS A 159 28.90 -19.96 18.87
C HIS A 159 27.51 -20.60 18.84
N VAL A 160 26.71 -20.32 17.81
CA VAL A 160 25.34 -20.86 17.67
C VAL A 160 25.33 -22.38 17.51
N ALA A 161 26.31 -22.93 16.77
CA ALA A 161 26.45 -24.37 16.58
C ALA A 161 26.80 -25.15 17.86
N ALA A 162 27.36 -24.48 18.88
CA ALA A 162 27.78 -25.11 20.14
C ALA A 162 26.65 -25.22 21.18
N ASP A 163 25.63 -24.35 21.12
CA ASP A 163 24.56 -24.25 22.14
C ASP A 163 23.31 -25.11 21.81
N ALA A 164 23.19 -25.66 20.60
CA ALA A 164 21.98 -26.32 20.10
C ALA A 164 21.68 -27.71 20.72
N THR A 165 22.54 -28.25 21.59
CA THR A 165 22.51 -29.68 21.99
C THR A 165 21.64 -30.03 23.20
N GLU A 166 21.15 -29.07 24.00
CA GLU A 166 20.68 -29.40 25.38
C GLU A 166 19.16 -29.54 25.58
N LYS A 167 18.28 -29.22 24.62
CA LYS A 167 16.81 -29.10 24.87
C LYS A 167 15.86 -29.99 24.04
N MET A 168 16.35 -30.94 23.27
CA MET A 168 15.60 -31.49 22.14
C MET A 168 15.28 -33.01 22.22
N GLN A 169 14.89 -33.54 23.39
CA GLN A 169 14.87 -35.01 23.60
C GLN A 169 13.52 -35.74 23.64
N GLU A 170 12.34 -35.10 23.71
CA GLU A 170 11.10 -35.88 23.99
C GLU A 170 10.08 -36.05 22.84
N GLY A 171 10.21 -35.35 21.71
CA GLY A 171 9.30 -35.49 20.54
C GLY A 171 9.94 -35.89 19.21
N TYR A 172 11.27 -35.96 19.13
CA TYR A 172 12.04 -35.90 17.87
C TYR A 172 12.61 -37.25 17.38
N GLY A 173 12.30 -38.36 18.07
CA GLY A 173 12.94 -39.66 17.86
C GLY A 173 12.65 -40.32 16.51
N MET A 174 11.46 -40.13 15.92
CA MET A 174 11.09 -40.75 14.63
C MET A 174 11.63 -40.01 13.40
N VAL A 175 11.97 -38.73 13.51
CA VAL A 175 12.38 -37.87 12.38
C VAL A 175 13.86 -38.10 11.99
N LYS A 176 14.67 -38.62 12.92
CA LYS A 176 16.14 -38.67 12.84
C LYS A 176 16.73 -39.57 11.73
N GLY A 177 15.98 -40.59 11.27
CA GLY A 177 16.45 -41.52 10.24
C GLY A 177 16.32 -40.99 8.79
N ALA A 178 15.27 -40.22 8.52
CA ALA A 178 14.99 -39.64 7.20
C ALA A 178 15.67 -38.28 6.99
N THR A 179 15.84 -37.49 8.06
CA THR A 179 16.59 -36.21 8.02
C THR A 179 18.05 -36.39 7.63
N GLY A 180 18.70 -37.48 8.04
CA GLY A 180 20.11 -37.75 7.73
C GLY A 180 20.39 -37.82 6.22
N GLN A 181 19.52 -38.47 5.44
CA GLN A 181 19.67 -38.57 3.98
C GLN A 181 19.38 -37.23 3.28
N GLY A 182 18.36 -36.49 3.72
CA GLY A 182 18.03 -35.18 3.14
C GLY A 182 19.12 -34.14 3.39
N LEU A 183 19.66 -34.09 4.61
CA LEU A 183 20.78 -33.21 4.96
C LEU A 183 22.07 -33.60 4.22
N GLN A 184 22.33 -34.89 4.01
CA GLN A 184 23.47 -35.35 3.23
C GLN A 184 23.40 -34.86 1.77
N VAL A 185 22.25 -35.03 1.10
CA VAL A 185 22.08 -34.58 -0.30
C VAL A 185 22.19 -33.05 -0.43
N LEU A 186 21.71 -32.29 0.56
CA LEU A 186 21.92 -30.84 0.60
C LEU A 186 23.40 -30.50 0.84
N GLY A 187 24.07 -31.21 1.75
CA GLY A 187 25.47 -31.00 2.10
C GLY A 187 26.47 -31.35 1.00
N ASP A 188 26.11 -32.27 0.10
CA ASP A 188 26.90 -32.57 -1.10
C ASP A 188 26.95 -31.38 -2.08
N THR A 189 26.02 -30.43 -1.97
CA THR A 189 25.88 -29.30 -2.91
C THR A 189 26.20 -27.94 -2.27
N VAL A 190 25.93 -27.74 -0.98
CA VAL A 190 26.20 -26.49 -0.25
C VAL A 190 26.89 -26.76 1.08
N GLN A 191 27.71 -25.80 1.56
CA GLN A 191 28.29 -25.88 2.90
C GLN A 191 27.18 -25.67 3.96
N LEU A 192 26.71 -26.77 4.57
CA LEU A 192 25.56 -26.77 5.49
C LEU A 192 25.66 -25.76 6.63
N ALA A 193 26.85 -25.62 7.25
CA ALA A 193 27.03 -24.68 8.34
C ALA A 193 26.90 -23.21 7.89
N SER A 194 27.44 -22.88 6.71
CA SER A 194 27.29 -21.53 6.13
C SER A 194 25.86 -21.28 5.66
N PHE A 195 25.19 -22.30 5.16
CA PHE A 195 23.78 -22.25 4.77
C PHE A 195 22.88 -21.99 5.99
N ALA A 196 23.05 -22.75 7.08
CA ALA A 196 22.29 -22.61 8.31
C ALA A 196 22.52 -21.23 8.97
N ALA A 197 23.77 -20.77 9.02
CA ALA A 197 24.08 -19.43 9.52
C ALA A 197 23.40 -18.33 8.70
N ARG A 198 23.46 -18.40 7.35
CA ARG A 198 22.77 -17.43 6.48
C ARG A 198 21.25 -17.50 6.61
N PHE A 199 20.70 -18.70 6.79
CA PHE A 199 19.26 -18.90 7.01
C PHE A 199 18.79 -18.29 8.34
N ALA A 200 19.61 -18.38 9.39
CA ALA A 200 19.35 -17.74 10.68
C ALA A 200 19.45 -16.21 10.59
N ASP A 201 20.55 -15.70 10.04
CA ASP A 201 20.93 -14.29 10.17
C ASP A 201 20.37 -13.38 9.08
N ASN A 202 20.02 -13.92 7.90
CA ASN A 202 19.57 -13.12 6.75
C ASN A 202 18.11 -13.44 6.39
N ARG A 203 17.21 -12.48 6.69
CA ARG A 203 15.77 -12.61 6.42
C ARG A 203 15.45 -12.87 4.95
N ASP A 204 16.10 -12.17 4.03
CA ASP A 204 15.81 -12.30 2.60
C ASP A 204 16.27 -13.66 2.08
N PHE A 205 17.45 -14.13 2.50
CA PHE A 205 17.93 -15.48 2.19
C PHE A 205 17.01 -16.55 2.79
N ARG A 206 16.57 -16.36 4.03
CA ARG A 206 15.61 -17.26 4.68
C ARG A 206 14.31 -17.35 3.88
N ASN A 207 13.68 -16.22 3.57
CA ASN A 207 12.42 -16.17 2.80
C ASN A 207 12.58 -16.85 1.43
N MET A 208 13.72 -16.63 0.76
CA MET A 208 14.05 -17.29 -0.50
C MET A 208 14.04 -18.82 -0.37
N ILE A 209 14.71 -19.36 0.66
CA ILE A 209 14.80 -20.80 0.90
C ILE A 209 13.46 -21.38 1.34
N ILE A 210 12.74 -20.69 2.22
CA ILE A 210 11.41 -21.09 2.68
C ILE A 210 10.46 -21.20 1.49
N GLY A 211 10.40 -20.16 0.65
CA GLY A 211 9.55 -20.14 -0.53
C GLY A 211 9.91 -21.26 -1.52
N ALA A 212 11.20 -21.46 -1.79
CA ALA A 212 11.66 -22.53 -2.67
C ALA A 212 11.26 -23.93 -2.15
N ALA A 213 11.42 -24.17 -0.85
CA ALA A 213 11.06 -25.44 -0.25
C ALA A 213 9.55 -25.67 -0.22
N GLY A 214 8.75 -24.67 0.15
CA GLY A 214 7.29 -24.73 0.10
C GLY A 214 6.78 -25.01 -1.31
N MET A 215 7.38 -24.36 -2.31
CA MET A 215 7.09 -24.59 -3.72
C MET A 215 7.37 -26.05 -4.12
N TYR A 216 8.55 -26.60 -3.82
CA TYR A 216 8.87 -27.99 -4.17
C TYR A 216 8.08 -29.03 -3.37
N ALA A 217 7.75 -28.74 -2.12
CA ALA A 217 6.95 -29.62 -1.27
C ALA A 217 5.48 -29.67 -1.72
N SER A 218 4.92 -28.55 -2.17
CA SER A 218 3.57 -28.48 -2.74
C SER A 218 3.37 -29.40 -3.95
N GLU A 219 4.43 -29.69 -4.72
CA GLU A 219 4.36 -30.63 -5.85
C GLU A 219 4.03 -32.08 -5.45
N VAL A 220 4.20 -32.42 -4.17
CA VAL A 220 3.89 -33.76 -3.62
C VAL A 220 2.64 -33.71 -2.75
N TRP A 221 2.39 -32.61 -2.04
CA TRP A 221 1.21 -32.48 -1.18
C TRP A 221 -0.11 -32.38 -1.95
N ASP A 222 -0.08 -31.72 -3.12
CA ASP A 222 -1.27 -31.46 -3.92
C ASP A 222 -1.43 -32.46 -5.09
N ASP A 223 -0.64 -33.54 -5.11
CA ASP A 223 -0.76 -34.63 -6.08
C ASP A 223 -1.68 -35.75 -5.54
N PRO A 224 -2.97 -35.79 -5.93
CA PRO A 224 -3.92 -36.80 -5.43
C PRO A 224 -3.56 -38.24 -5.84
N GLY A 225 -2.59 -38.42 -6.75
CA GLY A 225 -2.08 -39.72 -7.19
C GLY A 225 -0.87 -40.23 -6.39
N LYS A 226 -0.30 -39.44 -5.46
CA LYS A 226 0.85 -39.82 -4.66
C LYS A 226 0.48 -39.96 -3.17
N PRO A 227 0.79 -41.08 -2.51
CA PRO A 227 0.56 -41.21 -1.07
C PRO A 227 1.46 -40.22 -0.32
N VAL A 228 0.84 -39.33 0.46
CA VAL A 228 1.54 -38.51 1.45
C VAL A 228 1.84 -39.39 2.66
N ASP A 229 3.12 -39.71 2.88
CA ASP A 229 3.56 -40.52 4.00
C ASP A 229 3.32 -39.80 5.35
N ASP A 230 3.13 -40.56 6.43
CA ASP A 230 2.85 -40.04 7.77
C ASP A 230 4.00 -39.14 8.27
N LEU A 231 5.24 -39.43 7.88
CA LEU A 231 6.42 -38.60 8.13
C LEU A 231 6.29 -37.21 7.48
N THR A 232 5.81 -37.13 6.23
CA THR A 232 5.61 -35.87 5.53
C THR A 232 4.47 -35.05 6.16
N ARG A 233 3.44 -35.72 6.70
CA ARG A 233 2.34 -35.06 7.42
C ARG A 233 2.81 -34.47 8.76
N ILE A 234 3.62 -35.22 9.50
CA ILE A 234 4.24 -34.76 10.76
C ILE A 234 5.18 -33.58 10.50
N ALA A 235 6.04 -33.70 9.48
CA ALA A 235 6.94 -32.62 9.09
C ALA A 235 6.16 -31.35 8.71
N LYS A 236 5.04 -31.47 7.98
CA LYS A 236 4.18 -30.33 7.63
C LYS A 236 3.58 -29.65 8.88
N GLY A 237 3.14 -30.44 9.87
CA GLY A 237 2.68 -29.89 11.15
C GLY A 237 3.77 -29.12 11.88
N ALA A 238 4.96 -29.73 12.03
CA ALA A 238 6.12 -29.07 12.64
C ALA A 238 6.54 -27.80 11.88
N TRP A 239 6.41 -27.82 10.56
CA TRP A 239 6.68 -26.67 9.70
C TRP A 239 5.73 -25.51 9.92
N ASP A 240 4.43 -25.80 10.04
CA ASP A 240 3.41 -24.80 10.29
C ASP A 240 3.57 -24.17 11.69
N GLU A 241 3.88 -24.98 12.70
CA GLU A 241 4.22 -24.52 14.05
C GLU A 241 5.48 -23.64 14.07
N TRP A 242 6.55 -24.07 13.38
CA TRP A 242 7.78 -23.31 13.27
C TRP A 242 7.58 -21.96 12.56
N LYS A 243 6.84 -21.93 11.44
CA LYS A 243 6.48 -20.67 10.76
C LYS A 243 5.65 -19.75 11.65
N GLN A 244 4.72 -20.30 12.43
CA GLN A 244 3.91 -19.52 13.37
C GLN A 244 4.78 -18.89 14.46
N GLY A 245 5.73 -19.66 15.02
CA GLY A 245 6.72 -19.17 15.98
C GLY A 245 7.59 -18.06 15.40
N LEU A 246 8.11 -18.25 14.18
CA LEU A 246 8.88 -17.22 13.47
C LEU A 246 8.06 -15.94 13.24
N GLY A 247 6.82 -16.06 12.78
CA GLY A 247 5.94 -14.92 12.55
C GLY A 247 5.54 -14.18 13.84
N GLN A 248 5.49 -14.87 14.98
CA GLN A 248 5.34 -14.23 16.29
C GLN A 248 6.63 -13.49 16.68
N ALA A 249 7.79 -14.13 16.53
CA ALA A 249 9.08 -13.52 16.85
C ALA A 249 9.35 -12.26 16.01
N GLU A 250 8.97 -12.23 14.73
CA GLU A 250 9.05 -11.05 13.86
C GLU A 250 8.18 -9.90 14.38
N ARG A 251 6.95 -10.18 14.83
CA ARG A 251 6.06 -9.16 15.41
C ARG A 251 6.57 -8.60 16.73
N GLU A 252 7.27 -9.42 17.51
CA GLU A 252 7.86 -9.03 18.79
C GLU A 252 9.27 -8.41 18.66
N GLY A 253 9.86 -8.39 17.46
CA GLY A 253 11.23 -7.94 17.24
C GLY A 253 12.30 -8.87 17.84
N LYS A 254 11.95 -10.14 18.12
CA LYS A 254 12.79 -11.18 18.74
C LYS A 254 13.27 -12.24 17.75
N THR A 255 13.27 -11.94 16.46
CA THR A 255 13.66 -12.90 15.41
C THR A 255 15.06 -13.48 15.63
N ALA A 256 16.04 -12.65 16.04
CA ALA A 256 17.39 -13.13 16.32
C ALA A 256 17.46 -14.07 17.53
N GLU A 257 16.60 -13.88 18.54
CA GLU A 257 16.51 -14.75 19.70
C GLU A 257 15.86 -16.09 19.34
N TYR A 258 14.76 -16.06 18.57
CA TYR A 258 14.11 -17.26 18.07
C TYR A 258 15.05 -18.07 17.15
N MET A 259 15.70 -17.41 16.19
CA MET A 259 16.60 -18.07 15.24
C MET A 259 17.95 -18.48 15.85
N GLY A 260 18.42 -17.78 16.89
CA GLY A 260 19.67 -18.09 17.61
C GLY A 260 19.54 -19.20 18.64
N GLN A 261 18.32 -19.68 18.90
CA GLN A 261 18.05 -20.90 19.67
C GLN A 261 18.14 -22.15 18.77
N THR A 262 17.71 -23.29 19.29
CA THR A 262 17.58 -24.55 18.53
C THR A 262 16.67 -24.44 17.30
N GLU A 263 15.75 -23.47 17.26
CA GLU A 263 14.74 -23.33 16.21
C GLU A 263 15.31 -22.98 14.83
N GLY A 264 16.45 -22.27 14.75
CA GLY A 264 17.09 -21.97 13.46
C GLY A 264 17.61 -23.23 12.75
N ALA A 265 18.19 -24.16 13.52
CA ALA A 265 18.66 -25.45 13.02
C ALA A 265 17.48 -26.39 12.71
N VAL A 266 16.48 -26.44 13.61
CA VAL A 266 15.23 -27.21 13.42
C VAL A 266 14.52 -26.81 12.14
N GLY A 267 14.48 -25.51 11.80
CA GLY A 267 13.90 -25.05 10.54
C GLY A 267 14.57 -25.66 9.30
N VAL A 268 15.89 -25.78 9.28
CA VAL A 268 16.64 -26.40 8.17
C VAL A 268 16.39 -27.91 8.09
N GLU A 269 16.33 -28.60 9.23
CA GLU A 269 16.05 -30.04 9.29
C GLU A 269 14.62 -30.37 8.85
N ILE A 270 13.64 -29.56 9.26
CA ILE A 270 12.25 -29.70 8.80
C ILE A 270 12.21 -29.50 7.28
N LEU A 271 12.84 -28.45 6.73
CA LEU A 271 12.89 -28.20 5.28
C LEU A 271 13.48 -29.37 4.48
N ALA A 272 14.58 -29.95 4.96
CA ALA A 272 15.22 -31.11 4.33
C ALA A 272 14.31 -32.35 4.30
N THR A 273 13.34 -32.43 5.21
CA THR A 273 12.36 -33.52 5.31
C THR A 273 11.11 -33.26 4.46
N LEU A 274 10.68 -32.00 4.33
CA LEU A 274 9.51 -31.62 3.53
C LEU A 274 9.78 -31.72 2.03
N VAL A 275 11.00 -31.34 1.61
CA VAL A 275 11.34 -31.28 0.19
C VAL A 275 11.66 -32.69 -0.29
N PRO A 276 11.02 -33.16 -1.38
CA PRO A 276 11.30 -34.49 -1.90
C PRO A 276 12.78 -34.63 -2.23
N VAL A 277 13.39 -35.79 -1.93
CA VAL A 277 14.83 -36.03 -2.13
C VAL A 277 15.27 -35.70 -3.57
N SER A 278 14.43 -35.99 -4.56
CA SER A 278 14.66 -35.65 -5.98
C SER A 278 14.73 -34.14 -6.29
N LYS A 279 14.27 -33.28 -5.38
CA LYS A 279 14.21 -31.82 -5.51
C LYS A 279 15.23 -31.11 -4.62
N LEU A 280 15.87 -31.80 -3.66
CA LEU A 280 16.94 -31.23 -2.84
C LEU A 280 18.11 -30.65 -3.66
N PRO A 281 18.56 -31.27 -4.77
CA PRO A 281 19.57 -30.65 -5.63
C PRO A 281 19.11 -29.32 -6.25
N LYS A 282 17.82 -29.17 -6.56
CA LYS A 282 17.25 -27.91 -7.07
C LYS A 282 17.19 -26.85 -5.98
N LEU A 283 16.80 -27.22 -4.75
CA LEU A 283 16.84 -26.32 -3.60
C LEU A 283 18.26 -25.81 -3.33
N ALA A 284 19.25 -26.69 -3.41
CA ALA A 284 20.65 -26.31 -3.26
C ALA A 284 21.15 -25.42 -4.41
N LYS A 285 20.71 -25.64 -5.65
CA LYS A 285 20.96 -24.72 -6.76
C LYS A 285 20.35 -23.33 -6.52
N VAL A 286 19.13 -23.24 -5.97
CA VAL A 286 18.51 -21.95 -5.59
C VAL A 286 19.35 -21.24 -4.53
N ALA A 287 19.83 -21.98 -3.52
CA ALA A 287 20.73 -21.44 -2.52
C ALA A 287 22.05 -20.91 -3.11
N LYS A 288 22.62 -21.64 -4.08
CA LYS A 288 23.82 -21.23 -4.83
C LYS A 288 23.53 -20.07 -5.79
N ALA A 289 22.30 -19.96 -6.31
CA ALA A 289 21.86 -18.89 -7.19
C ALA A 289 21.98 -17.53 -6.52
N ALA A 290 21.90 -17.45 -5.18
CA ALA A 290 22.19 -16.25 -4.39
C ALA A 290 23.62 -15.71 -4.57
N ASP A 291 24.57 -16.58 -4.92
CA ASP A 291 25.99 -16.23 -4.98
C ASP A 291 26.49 -16.12 -6.44
N VAL A 292 25.93 -16.91 -7.37
CA VAL A 292 26.39 -17.03 -8.78
C VAL A 292 25.98 -15.87 -9.70
N LEU A 293 24.88 -15.16 -9.45
CA LEU A 293 24.45 -14.02 -10.31
C LEU A 293 25.32 -12.76 -10.12
N GLY A 294 26.53 -12.90 -9.59
CA GLY A 294 27.42 -11.81 -9.20
C GLY A 294 28.52 -11.42 -10.19
N ASP A 295 28.80 -12.24 -11.21
CA ASP A 295 29.96 -12.10 -12.10
C ASP A 295 29.59 -11.53 -13.49
N GLY A 296 28.73 -10.51 -13.52
CA GLY A 296 28.35 -9.82 -14.77
C GLY A 296 29.49 -8.97 -15.33
N VAL A 297 29.69 -9.01 -16.66
CA VAL A 297 30.61 -8.09 -17.36
C VAL A 297 29.86 -6.82 -17.74
N PRO A 298 30.40 -5.61 -17.48
CA PRO A 298 29.82 -4.37 -17.97
C PRO A 298 29.80 -4.35 -19.51
N LEU A 299 28.63 -4.14 -20.11
CA LEU A 299 28.57 -3.75 -21.53
C LEU A 299 29.02 -2.28 -21.60
N HIS A 300 30.16 -2.04 -22.24
CA HIS A 300 30.66 -0.68 -22.44
C HIS A 300 29.66 0.14 -23.28
N THR A 301 29.47 1.40 -22.86
CA THR A 301 28.68 2.49 -23.47
C THR A 301 27.17 2.50 -23.16
N GLY A 302 26.73 3.58 -22.48
CA GLY A 302 25.32 4.05 -22.41
C GLY A 302 24.35 3.07 -21.75
N GLY A 303 24.03 3.29 -20.48
CA GLY A 303 23.36 2.32 -19.62
C GLY A 303 22.13 1.64 -20.23
N ALA A 304 22.03 0.31 -20.10
CA ALA A 304 20.75 -0.39 -20.10
C ALA A 304 20.85 -1.84 -19.59
N ALA A 305 21.89 -2.62 -19.92
CA ALA A 305 21.91 -4.04 -19.55
C ALA A 305 23.30 -4.54 -19.17
N ARG A 306 23.38 -5.28 -18.06
CA ARG A 306 24.53 -6.18 -17.78
C ARG A 306 24.16 -7.57 -18.26
N LYS A 307 25.08 -8.23 -18.97
CA LYS A 307 24.87 -9.62 -19.41
C LYS A 307 25.33 -10.55 -18.29
N LEU A 308 24.38 -11.29 -17.72
CA LEU A 308 24.69 -12.37 -16.78
C LEU A 308 25.54 -13.44 -17.48
N THR A 309 26.34 -14.16 -16.69
CA THR A 309 27.05 -15.35 -17.18
C THR A 309 26.04 -16.38 -17.69
N LYS A 310 26.48 -17.26 -18.60
CA LYS A 310 25.64 -18.35 -19.11
C LYS A 310 25.09 -19.22 -17.97
N GLU A 311 25.93 -19.52 -16.98
CA GLU A 311 25.53 -20.28 -15.78
C GLU A 311 24.42 -19.55 -15.00
N GLY A 312 24.52 -18.22 -14.84
CA GLY A 312 23.48 -17.43 -14.18
C GLY A 312 22.15 -17.41 -14.95
N LEU A 313 22.19 -17.31 -16.28
CA LEU A 313 20.98 -17.36 -17.13
C LEU A 313 20.34 -18.74 -17.13
N ASP A 314 21.12 -19.82 -17.18
CA ASP A 314 20.62 -21.20 -17.13
C ASP A 314 19.89 -21.45 -15.80
N VAL A 315 20.45 -20.97 -14.68
CA VAL A 315 19.83 -21.04 -13.35
C VAL A 315 18.52 -20.23 -13.29
N LEU A 316 18.50 -18.99 -13.77
CA LEU A 316 17.28 -18.17 -13.79
C LEU A 316 16.19 -18.73 -14.71
N THR A 317 16.58 -19.39 -15.80
CA THR A 317 15.62 -20.07 -16.69
C THR A 317 14.97 -21.26 -15.99
N GLU A 318 15.77 -22.10 -15.31
CA GLU A 318 15.25 -23.26 -14.56
C GLU A 318 14.35 -22.81 -13.41
N VAL A 319 14.81 -21.82 -12.62
CA VAL A 319 14.08 -21.30 -11.46
C VAL A 319 12.82 -20.55 -11.88
N GLY A 320 12.88 -19.71 -12.91
CA GLY A 320 11.72 -18.99 -13.43
C GLY A 320 10.63 -19.92 -13.95
N ALA A 321 11.01 -21.02 -14.61
CA ALA A 321 10.05 -22.04 -15.06
C ALA A 321 9.38 -22.79 -13.89
N ASP A 322 10.09 -23.02 -12.79
CA ASP A 322 9.53 -23.61 -11.58
C ASP A 322 8.54 -22.64 -10.89
N ILE A 323 8.92 -21.36 -10.76
CA ILE A 323 8.09 -20.28 -10.21
C ILE A 323 6.78 -20.12 -10.99
N ARG A 324 6.86 -19.96 -12.31
CA ARG A 324 5.68 -19.80 -13.16
C ARG A 324 4.70 -20.95 -13.00
N ARG A 325 5.21 -22.19 -12.94
CA ARG A 325 4.37 -23.37 -12.74
C ARG A 325 3.69 -23.37 -11.38
N ALA A 326 4.37 -22.89 -10.35
CA ALA A 326 3.82 -22.78 -9.01
C ALA A 326 2.76 -21.67 -8.92
N GLN A 327 3.03 -20.48 -9.47
CA GLN A 327 2.05 -19.39 -9.57
C GLN A 327 0.80 -19.80 -10.36
N ALA A 328 0.97 -20.52 -11.47
CA ALA A 328 -0.15 -21.02 -12.27
C ALA A 328 -1.03 -22.07 -11.54
N ARG A 329 -0.51 -22.76 -10.51
CA ARG A 329 -1.29 -23.69 -9.68
C ARG A 329 -2.14 -22.98 -8.63
N GLY A 330 -1.75 -21.77 -8.21
CA GLY A 330 -2.42 -21.02 -7.15
C GLY A 330 -2.17 -21.59 -5.75
N GLY A 331 -2.85 -21.02 -4.75
CA GLY A 331 -2.79 -21.45 -3.35
C GLY A 331 -1.37 -21.40 -2.76
N VAL A 332 -1.03 -22.40 -1.94
CA VAL A 332 0.25 -22.49 -1.22
C VAL A 332 1.45 -22.50 -2.18
N ALA A 333 1.30 -23.08 -3.37
CA ALA A 333 2.36 -23.11 -4.37
C ALA A 333 2.70 -21.69 -4.88
N ALA A 334 1.67 -20.90 -5.20
CA ALA A 334 1.84 -19.51 -5.63
C ALA A 334 2.41 -18.64 -4.50
N GLU A 335 1.85 -18.72 -3.29
CA GLU A 335 2.34 -17.99 -2.11
C GLU A 335 3.82 -18.29 -1.81
N SER A 336 4.23 -19.57 -1.97
CA SER A 336 5.61 -19.99 -1.77
C SER A 336 6.54 -19.45 -2.87
N ALA A 337 6.08 -19.42 -4.11
CA ALA A 337 6.83 -18.85 -5.24
C ALA A 337 7.00 -17.33 -5.06
N ASP A 338 5.97 -16.63 -4.60
CA ASP A 338 6.02 -15.19 -4.36
C ASP A 338 6.97 -14.84 -3.21
N LEU A 339 6.93 -15.61 -2.12
CA LEU A 339 7.88 -15.48 -1.00
C LEU A 339 9.33 -15.76 -1.43
N MET A 340 9.52 -16.72 -2.35
CA MET A 340 10.83 -16.99 -2.92
C MET A 340 11.36 -15.80 -3.70
N LEU A 341 10.52 -15.18 -4.55
CA LEU A 341 10.85 -13.99 -5.31
C LEU A 341 11.10 -12.78 -4.41
N GLU A 342 10.31 -12.59 -3.35
CA GLU A 342 10.52 -11.54 -2.34
C GLU A 342 11.91 -11.67 -1.71
N GLY A 343 12.26 -12.88 -1.26
CA GLY A 343 13.57 -13.16 -0.68
C GLY A 343 14.72 -12.98 -1.66
N LEU A 344 14.56 -13.44 -2.91
CA LEU A 344 15.58 -13.28 -3.94
C LEU A 344 15.80 -11.82 -4.31
N ALA A 345 14.72 -11.05 -4.49
CA ALA A 345 14.77 -9.61 -4.74
C ALA A 345 15.38 -8.86 -3.56
N GLY A 346 14.97 -9.18 -2.32
CA GLY A 346 15.54 -8.65 -1.08
C GLY A 346 17.05 -8.85 -0.99
N LEU A 347 17.50 -10.08 -1.20
CA LEU A 347 18.91 -10.41 -1.16
C LEU A 347 19.70 -9.65 -2.23
N ARG A 348 19.20 -9.61 -3.47
CA ARG A 348 19.86 -8.90 -4.56
C ARG A 348 19.87 -7.40 -4.35
N ARG A 349 18.82 -6.85 -3.75
CA ARG A 349 18.75 -5.44 -3.33
C ARG A 349 19.84 -5.11 -2.32
N SER A 350 20.01 -5.91 -1.26
CA SER A 350 21.04 -5.68 -0.24
C SER A 350 22.48 -5.78 -0.79
N GLN A 351 22.67 -6.51 -1.90
CA GLN A 351 23.95 -6.66 -2.59
C GLN A 351 24.20 -5.58 -3.65
N GLY A 352 23.24 -4.67 -3.92
CA GLY A 352 23.32 -3.72 -5.03
C GLY A 352 23.23 -4.38 -6.42
N LYS A 353 22.63 -5.57 -6.50
CA LYS A 353 22.53 -6.43 -7.70
C LYS A 353 21.09 -6.72 -8.13
N LEU A 354 20.11 -5.96 -7.64
CA LEU A 354 18.70 -6.16 -8.00
C LEU A 354 18.45 -5.96 -9.50
N ARG A 355 19.15 -5.02 -10.13
CA ARG A 355 19.10 -4.84 -11.59
C ARG A 355 19.50 -6.09 -12.35
N ASP A 356 20.57 -6.76 -11.94
CA ASP A 356 21.07 -7.96 -12.62
C ASP A 356 20.01 -9.09 -12.57
N LEU A 357 19.27 -9.19 -11.47
CA LEU A 357 18.14 -10.11 -11.36
C LEU A 357 17.01 -9.75 -12.33
N VAL A 358 16.58 -8.48 -12.36
CA VAL A 358 15.52 -8.01 -13.26
C VAL A 358 15.91 -8.22 -14.72
N ASP A 359 17.11 -7.80 -15.12
CA ASP A 359 17.60 -7.93 -16.49
C ASP A 359 17.71 -9.41 -16.89
N GLY A 360 18.14 -10.27 -15.97
CA GLY A 360 18.16 -11.72 -16.15
C GLY A 360 16.77 -12.30 -16.37
N LEU A 361 15.82 -11.96 -15.50
CA LEU A 361 14.43 -12.42 -15.63
C LEU A 361 13.75 -11.86 -16.88
N ARG A 362 14.06 -10.62 -17.30
CA ARG A 362 13.62 -10.08 -18.58
C ARG A 362 14.16 -10.90 -19.75
N GLN A 363 15.45 -11.24 -19.73
CA GLN A 363 16.09 -12.05 -20.78
C GLN A 363 15.56 -13.48 -20.85
N THR A 364 15.18 -14.07 -19.71
CA THR A 364 14.62 -15.43 -19.65
C THR A 364 13.11 -15.46 -19.80
N GLY A 365 12.43 -14.31 -19.94
CA GLY A 365 11.00 -14.20 -20.13
C GLY A 365 10.17 -14.39 -18.86
N HIS A 366 10.77 -14.19 -17.69
CA HIS A 366 10.22 -14.37 -16.34
C HIS A 366 10.08 -13.07 -15.54
N LEU A 367 10.13 -11.91 -16.20
CA LEU A 367 9.91 -10.61 -15.53
C LEU A 367 8.47 -10.48 -15.00
N ASP A 368 7.48 -10.94 -15.76
CA ASP A 368 6.06 -10.90 -15.36
C ASP A 368 5.82 -11.63 -14.05
N ASP A 369 6.49 -12.78 -13.85
CA ASP A 369 6.40 -13.59 -12.64
C ASP A 369 6.91 -12.80 -11.40
N LEU A 370 7.93 -11.95 -11.56
CA LEU A 370 8.47 -11.04 -10.53
C LEU A 370 7.55 -9.82 -10.28
N LEU A 371 6.96 -9.26 -11.33
CA LEU A 371 6.04 -8.12 -11.21
C LEU A 371 4.76 -8.54 -10.45
N GLN A 372 4.23 -9.73 -10.73
CA GLN A 372 3.04 -10.28 -10.08
C GLN A 372 3.26 -10.60 -8.60
N SER A 373 4.48 -10.99 -8.21
CA SER A 373 4.76 -11.45 -6.85
C SER A 373 4.80 -10.33 -5.81
N GLY A 374 4.81 -9.05 -6.23
CA GLY A 374 4.95 -7.91 -5.32
C GLY A 374 6.34 -7.73 -4.72
N ALA A 375 7.37 -8.44 -5.20
CA ALA A 375 8.71 -8.42 -4.63
C ALA A 375 9.48 -7.10 -4.86
N LEU A 376 9.05 -6.31 -5.85
CA LEU A 376 9.60 -5.00 -6.18
C LEU A 376 8.85 -3.91 -5.41
N ARG A 377 9.57 -2.89 -4.91
CA ARG A 377 8.98 -1.74 -4.20
C ARG A 377 8.42 -0.70 -5.19
N PRO A 378 7.55 0.23 -4.80
CA PRO A 378 6.97 1.22 -5.73
C PRO A 378 8.02 2.02 -6.49
N ARG A 379 9.06 2.54 -5.82
CA ARG A 379 10.18 3.25 -6.46
C ARG A 379 10.93 2.44 -7.53
N GLU A 380 10.90 1.12 -7.40
CA GLU A 380 11.56 0.16 -8.26
C GLU A 380 10.73 -0.12 -9.52
N LEU A 381 9.42 -0.25 -9.33
CA LEU A 381 8.46 -0.27 -10.43
C LEU A 381 8.53 1.03 -11.22
N GLY A 382 8.62 2.17 -10.54
CA GLY A 382 8.84 3.48 -11.16
C GLY A 382 10.11 3.53 -11.99
N TYR A 383 11.22 2.95 -11.49
CA TYR A 383 12.46 2.79 -12.24
C TYR A 383 12.26 1.95 -13.51
N LEU A 384 11.59 0.79 -13.43
CA LEU A 384 11.34 -0.03 -14.61
C LEU A 384 10.47 0.69 -15.65
N ALA A 385 9.41 1.37 -15.20
CA ALA A 385 8.46 2.04 -16.08
C ALA A 385 9.13 3.13 -16.92
N ARG A 386 10.10 3.86 -16.36
CA ARG A 386 10.85 4.88 -17.10
C ARG A 386 11.93 4.33 -18.04
N GLN A 387 12.41 3.11 -17.81
CA GLN A 387 13.38 2.46 -18.72
C GLN A 387 12.66 1.84 -19.91
N ASN A 388 11.56 1.15 -19.65
CA ASN A 388 10.75 0.52 -20.69
C ASN A 388 9.31 0.33 -20.20
N VAL A 389 8.39 1.15 -20.71
CA VAL A 389 6.95 1.03 -20.39
C VAL A 389 6.36 -0.32 -20.82
N ASP A 390 6.95 -0.98 -21.83
CA ASP A 390 6.47 -2.27 -22.33
C ASP A 390 6.75 -3.42 -21.36
N ASP A 391 7.61 -3.24 -20.35
CA ASP A 391 7.81 -4.22 -19.27
C ASP A 391 6.49 -4.49 -18.51
N PHE A 392 5.51 -3.56 -18.57
CA PHE A 392 4.20 -3.66 -17.91
C PHE A 392 3.06 -4.03 -18.87
N LYS A 393 3.37 -4.57 -20.05
CA LYS A 393 2.36 -4.93 -21.05
C LYS A 393 1.48 -6.11 -20.62
N ASN A 394 2.09 -7.13 -20.01
CA ASN A 394 1.38 -8.35 -19.58
C ASN A 394 0.92 -8.28 -18.12
N VAL A 395 1.68 -7.57 -17.28
CA VAL A 395 1.33 -7.27 -15.89
C VAL A 395 1.17 -5.75 -15.79
N PRO A 396 -0.07 -5.23 -15.82
CA PRO A 396 -0.32 -3.80 -15.74
C PRO A 396 0.39 -3.17 -14.53
N PHE A 397 0.94 -1.98 -14.73
CA PHE A 397 1.71 -1.28 -13.69
C PHE A 397 0.91 -1.12 -12.38
N ASP A 398 -0.38 -0.80 -12.47
CA ASP A 398 -1.24 -0.60 -11.31
C ASP A 398 -1.49 -1.90 -10.54
N GLU A 399 -1.50 -3.05 -11.23
CA GLU A 399 -1.56 -4.38 -10.60
C GLU A 399 -0.22 -4.73 -9.92
N ALA A 400 0.91 -4.51 -10.60
CA ALA A 400 2.24 -4.72 -10.00
C ALA A 400 2.47 -3.83 -8.77
N LEU A 401 1.99 -2.58 -8.83
CA LEU A 401 2.00 -1.63 -7.71
C LEU A 401 1.12 -2.13 -6.55
N THR A 402 -0.06 -2.67 -6.85
CA THR A 402 -0.96 -3.26 -5.85
C THR A 402 -0.34 -4.47 -5.18
N ALA A 403 0.30 -5.36 -5.96
CA ALA A 403 1.03 -6.50 -5.45
C ALA A 403 2.19 -6.06 -4.54
N SER A 404 2.93 -5.02 -4.93
CA SER A 404 4.01 -4.41 -4.13
C SER A 404 3.55 -3.92 -2.75
N VAL A 405 2.32 -3.42 -2.67
CA VAL A 405 1.73 -2.96 -1.40
C VAL A 405 1.24 -4.13 -0.53
N GLY A 406 1.04 -5.32 -1.12
CA GLY A 406 0.68 -6.55 -0.42
C GLY A 406 -0.78 -6.56 0.06
N GLY A 407 -1.70 -5.98 -0.71
CA GLY A 407 -3.14 -5.96 -0.40
C GLY A 407 -3.54 -5.10 0.82
N ARG A 408 -2.60 -4.35 1.40
CA ARG A 408 -2.89 -3.41 2.50
C ARG A 408 -3.81 -2.30 2.02
N ALA A 409 -4.74 -1.88 2.87
CA ALA A 409 -5.58 -0.72 2.59
C ALA A 409 -4.72 0.55 2.53
N LEU A 410 -5.09 1.51 1.69
CA LEU A 410 -4.42 2.82 1.62
C LEU A 410 -4.27 3.50 3.00
N SER A 411 -5.22 3.25 3.92
CA SER A 411 -5.20 3.78 5.27
C SER A 411 -4.13 3.22 6.21
N GLN A 412 -3.55 2.08 5.84
CA GLN A 412 -2.49 1.43 6.59
C GLN A 412 -1.09 1.83 6.11
N LEU A 413 -1.00 2.59 5.01
CA LEU A 413 0.27 3.00 4.42
C LEU A 413 0.87 4.19 5.16
N LYS A 414 2.17 4.13 5.40
CA LYS A 414 2.92 5.25 5.96
C LYS A 414 3.10 6.34 4.91
N ARG A 415 3.29 7.57 5.37
CA ARG A 415 3.46 8.75 4.48
C ARG A 415 4.55 8.57 3.42
N HIS A 416 5.66 7.92 3.75
CA HIS A 416 6.74 7.68 2.78
C HIS A 416 6.35 6.63 1.73
N GLU A 417 5.60 5.58 2.11
CA GLU A 417 5.09 4.57 1.16
C GLU A 417 4.13 5.22 0.16
N VAL A 418 3.25 6.10 0.64
CA VAL A 418 2.35 6.89 -0.22
C VAL A 418 3.13 7.79 -1.20
N GLY A 419 4.21 8.43 -0.72
CA GLY A 419 5.11 9.22 -1.57
C GLY A 419 5.75 8.39 -2.69
N GLU A 420 6.35 7.24 -2.33
CA GLU A 420 6.99 6.34 -3.30
C GLU A 420 5.99 5.84 -4.37
N ILE A 421 4.73 5.59 -3.99
CA ILE A 421 3.67 5.22 -4.94
C ILE A 421 3.40 6.37 -5.93
N GLY A 422 3.24 7.60 -5.43
CA GLY A 422 3.01 8.77 -6.27
C GLY A 422 4.13 9.00 -7.29
N GLU A 423 5.38 8.87 -6.86
CA GLU A 423 6.55 9.04 -7.72
C GLU A 423 6.64 7.97 -8.81
N ALA A 424 6.28 6.73 -8.46
CA ALA A 424 6.26 5.63 -9.40
C ALA A 424 5.21 5.87 -10.50
N ILE A 425 4.01 6.32 -10.10
CA ILE A 425 2.94 6.72 -11.03
C ILE A 425 3.39 7.89 -11.92
N MET A 426 3.99 8.93 -11.34
CA MET A 426 4.49 10.08 -12.09
C MET A 426 5.57 9.68 -13.10
N SER A 427 6.51 8.82 -12.70
CA SER A 427 7.59 8.35 -13.57
C SER A 427 7.04 7.57 -14.78
N ARG A 428 6.03 6.72 -14.56
CA ARG A 428 5.32 6.02 -15.64
C ARG A 428 4.60 6.99 -16.57
N ASP A 429 3.85 7.94 -16.01
CA ASP A 429 3.08 8.91 -16.79
C ASP A 429 3.98 9.75 -17.71
N LEU A 430 5.11 10.24 -17.19
CA LEU A 430 6.11 10.95 -17.98
C LEU A 430 6.68 10.07 -19.09
N ALA A 431 7.01 8.80 -18.79
CA ALA A 431 7.54 7.88 -19.79
C ALA A 431 6.52 7.60 -20.90
N GLN A 432 5.24 7.42 -20.56
CA GLN A 432 4.15 7.25 -21.52
C GLN A 432 3.93 8.48 -22.39
N LYS A 433 4.16 9.68 -21.84
CA LYS A 433 4.13 10.96 -22.56
C LYS A 433 5.39 11.21 -23.41
N GLY A 434 6.36 10.30 -23.41
CA GLY A 434 7.57 10.40 -24.23
C GLY A 434 8.69 11.26 -23.64
N TYR A 435 8.59 11.63 -22.36
CA TYR A 435 9.69 12.32 -21.67
C TYR A 435 10.94 11.45 -21.63
N ARG A 436 12.09 12.12 -21.66
CA ARG A 436 13.42 11.49 -21.74
C ARG A 436 14.21 11.77 -20.47
N ASP A 437 15.21 10.94 -20.18
CA ASP A 437 16.11 11.12 -19.02
C ASP A 437 15.37 11.35 -17.69
N ILE A 438 14.29 10.59 -17.48
CA ILE A 438 13.44 10.67 -16.29
C ILE A 438 14.22 10.14 -15.08
N VAL A 439 14.50 10.98 -14.08
CA VAL A 439 15.34 10.64 -12.93
C VAL A 439 14.73 11.23 -11.65
N PRO A 440 14.70 10.52 -10.51
CA PRO A 440 14.22 11.07 -9.25
C PRO A 440 15.31 11.91 -8.57
N ILE A 441 14.96 13.06 -7.98
CA ILE A 441 15.92 13.90 -7.23
C ILE A 441 15.50 14.11 -5.76
N GLN A 442 15.89 13.19 -4.84
CA GLN A 442 15.38 13.13 -3.47
C GLN A 442 16.36 12.92 -2.30
N ASN A 443 15.99 13.41 -1.10
CA ASN A 443 16.70 13.11 0.16
C ASN A 443 16.05 11.94 0.96
N ASN A 444 16.66 11.53 2.10
CA ASN A 444 16.24 10.38 2.93
C ASN A 444 14.77 10.36 3.38
N SER A 445 14.19 11.55 3.50
CA SER A 445 12.91 11.73 4.16
C SER A 445 11.77 11.78 3.14
N GLY A 446 12.03 11.46 1.87
CA GLY A 446 11.06 11.66 0.78
C GLY A 446 10.77 13.14 0.52
N HIS A 447 11.73 14.02 0.81
CA HIS A 447 11.60 15.45 0.56
C HIS A 447 12.55 15.84 -0.57
N GLY A 448 12.05 15.87 -1.81
CA GLY A 448 12.84 16.04 -3.02
C GLY A 448 12.02 16.63 -4.15
N ASN A 449 12.71 17.08 -5.20
CA ASN A 449 12.07 17.43 -6.46
C ASN A 449 11.89 16.07 -7.09
N ASP A 450 10.68 15.57 -6.93
CA ASP A 450 10.47 14.14 -6.91
C ASP A 450 10.86 13.47 -8.23
N VAL A 451 10.68 14.16 -9.36
CA VAL A 451 11.14 13.71 -10.68
C VAL A 451 11.67 14.88 -11.51
N VAL A 452 12.74 14.66 -12.26
CA VAL A 452 13.22 15.55 -13.34
C VAL A 452 13.19 14.80 -14.65
N ALA A 453 12.86 15.48 -15.75
CA ALA A 453 12.85 14.89 -17.08
C ALA A 453 13.05 15.94 -18.18
N ILE A 454 13.42 15.49 -19.38
CA ILE A 454 13.46 16.33 -20.58
C ILE A 454 12.13 16.19 -21.31
N ASN A 455 11.46 17.33 -21.51
CA ASN A 455 10.21 17.41 -22.25
C ASN A 455 10.46 17.11 -23.74
N PRO A 456 9.69 16.20 -24.36
CA PRO A 456 9.91 15.80 -25.76
C PRO A 456 9.62 16.92 -26.78
N ASP A 457 8.75 17.86 -26.43
CA ASP A 457 8.31 18.94 -27.33
C ASP A 457 9.23 20.17 -27.25
N THR A 458 9.75 20.48 -26.05
CA THR A 458 10.55 21.69 -25.81
C THR A 458 12.05 21.43 -25.74
N ASP A 459 12.46 20.17 -25.56
CA ASP A 459 13.84 19.75 -25.31
C ASP A 459 14.49 20.41 -24.09
N LYS A 460 13.66 20.83 -23.11
CA LYS A 460 14.10 21.46 -21.87
C LYS A 460 13.92 20.55 -20.67
N TRP A 461 14.73 20.82 -19.65
CA TRP A 461 14.58 20.25 -18.33
C TRP A 461 13.35 20.78 -17.61
N GLU A 462 12.51 19.86 -17.18
CA GLU A 462 11.34 20.12 -16.35
C GLU A 462 11.46 19.34 -15.05
N ILE A 463 11.06 20.00 -13.96
CA ILE A 463 11.11 19.44 -12.61
C ILE A 463 9.69 19.31 -12.06
N PHE A 464 9.39 18.16 -11.48
CA PHE A 464 8.09 17.82 -10.93
C PHE A 464 8.22 17.55 -9.43
N GLU A 465 7.61 18.41 -8.61
CA GLU A 465 7.29 18.07 -7.22
C GLU A 465 6.03 17.19 -7.22
N VAL A 466 6.12 16.00 -6.66
CA VAL A 466 5.00 15.06 -6.55
C VAL A 466 4.41 15.09 -5.16
N LYS A 467 3.08 15.17 -5.08
CA LYS A 467 2.33 15.02 -3.84
C LYS A 467 1.27 13.96 -4.02
N ALA A 468 1.48 12.83 -3.37
CA ALA A 468 0.48 11.78 -3.27
C ALA A 468 -0.34 11.90 -1.98
N SER A 469 -1.59 11.48 -2.05
CA SER A 469 -2.47 11.34 -0.89
C SER A 469 -3.28 10.07 -0.97
N ALA A 470 -3.46 9.44 0.19
CA ALA A 470 -4.19 8.18 0.39
C ALA A 470 -5.59 8.36 1.03
N HIS A 471 -5.93 9.58 1.48
CA HIS A 471 -7.16 9.83 2.26
C HIS A 471 -7.90 11.09 1.82
N ASP A 472 -7.16 12.14 1.44
CA ASP A 472 -7.71 13.46 1.11
C ASP A 472 -7.13 13.98 -0.21
N ILE A 473 -7.44 15.23 -0.56
CA ILE A 473 -6.78 15.93 -1.66
C ILE A 473 -5.30 16.13 -1.32
N ALA A 474 -4.42 15.72 -2.22
CA ALA A 474 -2.99 15.96 -2.10
C ALA A 474 -2.67 17.44 -1.87
N LYS A 475 -1.64 17.71 -1.05
CA LYS A 475 -1.33 19.06 -0.58
C LYS A 475 -1.14 20.04 -1.74
N ALA A 476 -1.67 21.25 -1.53
CA ALA A 476 -1.41 22.40 -2.39
C ALA A 476 0.07 22.81 -2.38
N GLN A 477 0.44 23.69 -3.33
CA GLN A 477 1.83 24.06 -3.60
C GLN A 477 2.59 24.60 -2.37
N GLY A 478 3.86 24.22 -2.28
CA GLY A 478 4.77 24.56 -1.18
C GLY A 478 5.36 25.98 -1.27
N PRO A 479 6.49 26.27 -0.58
CA PRO A 479 7.21 27.55 -0.66
C PRO A 479 7.77 27.81 -2.08
N ASP A 480 8.49 28.93 -2.26
CA ASP A 480 8.99 29.31 -3.59
C ASP A 480 9.88 28.22 -4.22
N PRO A 481 9.70 27.92 -5.53
CA PRO A 481 10.33 26.76 -6.18
C PRO A 481 11.86 26.86 -6.28
N GLN A 482 12.37 28.02 -6.70
CA GLN A 482 13.78 28.19 -7.07
C GLN A 482 14.79 27.86 -5.96
N PRO A 483 14.65 28.38 -4.72
CA PRO A 483 15.58 28.09 -3.63
C PRO A 483 15.63 26.59 -3.30
N LEU A 484 14.47 25.94 -3.36
CA LEU A 484 14.32 24.53 -3.04
C LEU A 484 14.91 23.64 -4.15
N VAL A 485 14.72 24.00 -5.43
CA VAL A 485 15.33 23.30 -6.58
C VAL A 485 16.85 23.37 -6.50
N SER A 486 17.39 24.58 -6.31
CA SER A 486 18.83 24.81 -6.25
C SER A 486 19.48 24.03 -5.10
N GLN A 487 18.86 24.04 -3.91
CA GLN A 487 19.34 23.29 -2.76
C GLN A 487 19.39 21.77 -3.04
N ARG A 488 18.38 21.23 -3.74
CA ARG A 488 18.28 19.79 -4.00
C ARG A 488 19.28 19.30 -5.04
N LEU A 489 19.47 20.07 -6.11
CA LEU A 489 20.52 19.78 -7.09
C LEU A 489 21.90 19.76 -6.43
N GLU A 490 22.18 20.73 -5.55
CA GLU A 490 23.46 20.77 -4.84
C GLU A 490 23.66 19.56 -3.91
N LEU A 491 22.61 19.11 -3.21
CA LEU A 491 22.67 17.89 -2.39
C LEU A 491 22.92 16.63 -3.23
N ALA A 492 22.28 16.51 -4.40
CA ALA A 492 22.47 15.41 -5.32
C ALA A 492 23.91 15.38 -5.88
N ILE A 493 24.44 16.53 -6.27
CA ILE A 493 25.81 16.68 -6.80
C ILE A 493 26.86 16.32 -5.76
N GLN A 494 26.65 16.70 -4.50
CA GLN A 494 27.55 16.36 -3.41
C GLN A 494 27.56 14.84 -3.09
N GLY A 495 26.57 14.08 -3.57
CA GLY A 495 26.50 12.62 -3.40
C GLY A 495 26.49 12.17 -1.94
N ARG A 496 26.11 13.04 -1.00
CA ARG A 496 26.14 12.77 0.45
C ARG A 496 24.84 12.12 0.92
N GLY A 497 24.95 11.17 1.85
CA GLY A 497 23.81 10.53 2.50
C GLY A 497 23.11 9.50 1.60
N HIS A 498 21.87 9.80 1.21
CA HIS A 498 20.96 8.83 0.59
C HIS A 498 21.08 8.75 -0.93
N TRP A 499 21.91 9.64 -1.48
CA TRP A 499 22.31 9.67 -2.89
C TRP A 499 23.48 8.74 -3.22
N ALA A 500 23.95 7.99 -2.23
CA ALA A 500 25.00 7.00 -2.44
C ALA A 500 24.42 5.78 -3.19
N PRO A 501 25.14 5.15 -4.14
CA PRO A 501 24.64 4.05 -4.97
C PRO A 501 24.05 2.85 -4.20
N GLN A 502 24.47 2.64 -2.95
CA GLN A 502 23.94 1.58 -2.10
C GLN A 502 22.56 1.90 -1.49
N ASN A 503 22.14 3.17 -1.51
CA ASN A 503 20.90 3.66 -0.88
C ASN A 503 19.80 3.98 -1.90
N MET A 504 20.13 4.06 -3.19
CA MET A 504 19.21 4.33 -4.29
C MET A 504 19.50 3.42 -5.49
N TRP A 505 18.46 2.96 -6.18
CA TRP A 505 18.63 2.14 -7.40
C TRP A 505 19.00 3.00 -8.64
N GLU A 506 19.24 4.30 -8.47
CA GLU A 506 19.50 5.21 -9.58
C GLU A 506 20.97 5.69 -9.58
N GLU A 507 21.80 5.06 -10.43
CA GLU A 507 23.22 5.38 -10.54
C GLU A 507 23.48 6.73 -11.24
N ALA A 508 22.55 7.19 -12.09
CA ALA A 508 22.74 8.40 -12.90
C ALA A 508 22.37 9.69 -12.17
N ALA A 509 21.73 9.63 -11.00
CA ALA A 509 21.19 10.81 -10.31
C ALA A 509 22.20 11.94 -10.11
N ARG A 510 23.44 11.61 -9.71
CA ARG A 510 24.50 12.61 -9.54
C ARG A 510 24.90 13.23 -10.87
N SER A 511 25.22 12.43 -11.88
CA SER A 511 25.62 12.94 -13.20
C SER A 511 24.50 13.73 -13.88
N THR A 512 23.24 13.33 -13.67
CA THR A 512 22.06 14.05 -14.15
C THR A 512 21.93 15.40 -13.46
N ALA A 513 22.12 15.46 -12.13
CA ALA A 513 22.10 16.72 -11.40
C ALA A 513 23.25 17.66 -11.81
N GLU A 514 24.44 17.13 -12.05
CA GLU A 514 25.59 17.87 -12.61
C GLU A 514 25.23 18.44 -13.99
N ARG A 515 24.65 17.62 -14.88
CA ARG A 515 24.22 18.01 -16.23
C ARG A 515 23.15 19.10 -16.22
N ILE A 516 22.13 18.98 -15.36
CA ILE A 516 21.09 20.02 -15.20
C ILE A 516 21.72 21.36 -14.78
N ARG A 517 22.67 21.33 -13.84
CA ARG A 517 23.36 22.55 -13.40
C ARG A 517 24.23 23.17 -14.48
N GLU A 518 24.74 22.38 -15.43
CA GLU A 518 25.51 22.89 -16.56
C GLU A 518 24.62 23.46 -17.66
N GLU A 519 23.50 22.80 -17.96
CA GLU A 519 22.63 23.11 -19.10
C GLU A 519 21.56 24.15 -18.78
N ALA A 520 21.12 24.24 -17.52
CA ALA A 520 19.95 25.02 -17.13
C ALA A 520 20.29 26.20 -16.20
N VAL A 521 21.51 26.77 -16.27
CA VAL A 521 21.89 27.91 -15.42
C VAL A 521 21.97 29.21 -16.23
N ASP A 522 21.40 30.28 -15.69
CA ASP A 522 21.49 31.62 -16.28
C ASP A 522 22.85 32.30 -16.03
N VAL A 523 23.05 33.46 -16.67
CA VAL A 523 24.25 34.31 -16.50
C VAL A 523 24.53 34.74 -15.05
N LYS A 524 23.57 34.60 -14.14
CA LYS A 524 23.69 34.95 -12.71
C LYS A 524 23.91 33.72 -11.82
N GLY A 525 23.95 32.51 -12.39
CA GLY A 525 24.13 31.28 -11.63
C GLY A 525 22.83 30.65 -11.12
N ASN A 526 21.66 31.14 -11.54
CA ASN A 526 20.37 30.56 -11.10
C ASN A 526 19.92 29.46 -12.06
N VAL A 527 19.38 28.38 -11.48
CA VAL A 527 18.76 27.30 -12.26
C VAL A 527 17.44 27.79 -12.87
N GLN A 528 17.36 27.78 -14.20
CA GLN A 528 16.23 28.11 -15.06
C GLN A 528 15.65 26.81 -15.62
N VAL A 529 14.74 26.20 -14.86
CA VAL A 529 14.00 25.01 -15.24
C VAL A 529 12.53 25.28 -15.00
N ASP A 530 11.68 24.77 -15.89
CA ASP A 530 10.24 24.85 -15.67
C ASP A 530 9.89 23.89 -14.53
N THR A 531 9.22 24.42 -13.52
CA THR A 531 8.87 23.66 -12.31
C THR A 531 7.37 23.43 -12.26
N TYR A 532 6.99 22.20 -11.95
CA TYR A 532 5.63 21.74 -11.89
C TYR A 532 5.33 21.13 -10.53
N TRP A 533 4.07 21.26 -10.12
CA TRP A 533 3.50 20.60 -8.97
C TRP A 533 2.49 19.57 -9.45
N SER A 534 2.75 18.30 -9.17
CA SER A 534 1.93 17.16 -9.58
C SER A 534 1.22 16.57 -8.37
N ARG A 535 -0.11 16.65 -8.35
CA ARG A 535 -0.96 16.05 -7.33
C ARG A 535 -1.46 14.70 -7.80
N ILE A 536 -1.39 13.70 -6.94
CA ILE A 536 -1.86 12.35 -7.21
C ILE A 536 -2.74 11.90 -6.06
N ASN A 537 -4.05 11.88 -6.28
CA ASN A 537 -4.99 11.34 -5.32
C ASN A 537 -5.12 9.84 -5.59
N LEU A 538 -4.56 9.03 -4.69
CA LEU A 538 -4.60 7.58 -4.82
C LEU A 538 -6.02 7.10 -4.56
N LYS A 539 -6.45 6.16 -5.37
CA LYS A 539 -7.70 5.44 -5.23
C LYS A 539 -7.40 3.97 -5.11
N GLN A 540 -8.17 3.29 -4.29
CA GLN A 540 -8.16 1.85 -4.21
C GLN A 540 -9.54 1.36 -4.61
N ASP A 541 -9.59 0.57 -5.66
CA ASP A 541 -10.82 -0.04 -6.13
C ASP A 541 -11.36 -1.00 -5.04
N PRO A 542 -12.62 -0.85 -4.60
CA PRO A 542 -13.14 -1.63 -3.48
C PRO A 542 -13.37 -3.10 -3.81
N ASP A 543 -13.56 -3.45 -5.08
CA ASP A 543 -13.89 -4.81 -5.52
C ASP A 543 -12.62 -5.62 -5.84
N THR A 544 -11.66 -4.97 -6.48
CA THR A 544 -10.41 -5.59 -6.97
C THR A 544 -9.21 -5.29 -6.09
N GLY A 545 -9.28 -4.27 -5.23
CA GLY A 545 -8.17 -3.81 -4.39
C GLY A 545 -7.09 -3.02 -5.15
N VAL A 546 -7.26 -2.81 -6.47
CA VAL A 546 -6.26 -2.16 -7.34
C VAL A 546 -6.04 -0.71 -6.93
N ILE A 547 -4.78 -0.36 -6.72
CA ILE A 547 -4.33 1.00 -6.40
C ILE A 547 -3.99 1.74 -7.70
N SER A 548 -4.61 2.88 -7.91
CA SER A 548 -4.34 3.76 -9.06
C SER A 548 -4.36 5.23 -8.68
N GLY A 549 -3.87 6.09 -9.58
CA GLY A 549 -3.91 7.53 -9.42
C GLY A 549 -3.58 8.22 -10.74
N THR A 550 -4.17 9.39 -10.96
CA THR A 550 -3.89 10.21 -12.14
C THR A 550 -3.12 11.46 -11.72
N PRO A 551 -1.94 11.73 -12.31
CA PRO A 551 -1.24 12.99 -12.09
C PRO A 551 -2.04 14.20 -12.59
N ASP A 552 -2.37 15.10 -11.67
CA ASP A 552 -2.85 16.46 -11.93
C ASP A 552 -1.65 17.41 -11.83
N THR A 553 -1.07 17.76 -12.98
CA THR A 553 0.18 18.51 -13.07
C THR A 553 -0.09 19.95 -13.49
N GLN A 554 0.37 20.89 -12.67
CA GLN A 554 0.21 22.32 -12.89
C GLN A 554 1.55 23.06 -12.68
N PRO A 555 1.76 24.25 -13.27
CA PRO A 555 2.95 25.04 -12.99
C PRO A 555 3.12 25.29 -11.49
N TRP A 556 4.33 25.11 -10.98
CA TRP A 556 4.68 25.49 -9.61
C TRP A 556 5.00 26.97 -9.59
N LEU A 557 4.10 27.75 -9.00
CA LEU A 557 4.15 29.20 -8.98
C LEU A 557 4.70 29.73 -7.64
N PRO A 558 5.49 30.83 -7.68
CA PRO A 558 5.84 31.60 -6.49
C PRO A 558 4.61 31.99 -5.68
N LYS A 559 4.76 32.19 -4.36
CA LYS A 559 3.62 32.54 -3.49
C LYS A 559 2.87 33.79 -3.96
N ALA A 560 3.59 34.81 -4.43
CA ALA A 560 3.00 36.06 -4.90
C ALA A 560 2.09 35.84 -6.13
N GLU A 561 2.53 35.02 -7.08
CA GLU A 561 1.75 34.69 -8.28
C GLU A 561 0.52 33.82 -7.95
N ARG A 562 0.65 32.88 -7.00
CA ARG A 562 -0.51 32.13 -6.49
C ARG A 562 -1.55 33.03 -5.84
N GLN A 563 -1.13 34.04 -5.09
CA GLN A 563 -2.07 35.01 -4.49
C GLN A 563 -2.80 35.82 -5.56
N SER A 564 -2.17 36.11 -6.70
CA SER A 564 -2.85 36.73 -7.85
C SER A 564 -3.78 35.78 -8.61
N MET A 565 -3.66 34.47 -8.39
CA MET A 565 -4.53 33.43 -8.96
C MET A 565 -5.71 33.08 -8.05
N LEU A 566 -5.84 33.69 -6.86
CA LEU A 566 -7.08 33.58 -6.09
C LEU A 566 -8.13 34.53 -6.66
N THR A 567 -9.37 34.07 -6.71
CA THR A 567 -10.44 34.91 -7.21
C THR A 567 -10.65 36.11 -6.27
N PRO A 568 -10.58 37.37 -6.76
CA PRO A 568 -10.97 38.52 -5.97
C PRO A 568 -12.47 38.42 -5.68
N GLY A 569 -12.93 38.84 -4.50
CA GLY A 569 -14.34 38.78 -4.18
C GLY A 569 -14.73 39.77 -3.10
N LEU A 570 -16.05 39.91 -2.90
CA LEU A 570 -16.63 40.81 -1.93
C LEU A 570 -16.01 40.58 -0.55
N GLN A 571 -15.31 41.59 -0.06
CA GLN A 571 -14.97 41.69 1.35
C GLN A 571 -16.17 42.31 2.05
N LEU A 572 -16.92 41.47 2.75
CA LEU A 572 -18.11 41.92 3.46
C LEU A 572 -17.71 42.89 4.58
N PRO A 573 -18.18 44.15 4.58
CA PRO A 573 -17.94 45.05 5.70
C PRO A 573 -18.53 44.49 6.99
N ASP A 574 -17.98 44.85 8.15
CA ASP A 574 -18.49 44.35 9.44
C ASP A 574 -19.83 44.95 9.85
N SER A 575 -20.27 46.03 9.20
CA SER A 575 -21.41 46.84 9.63
C SER A 575 -22.39 47.11 8.49
N LEU A 576 -23.68 46.91 8.76
CA LEU A 576 -24.81 47.31 7.91
C LEU A 576 -24.85 48.82 7.63
N LYS A 577 -24.12 49.61 8.42
CA LYS A 577 -23.98 51.06 8.20
C LYS A 577 -23.09 51.38 6.99
N ASP A 578 -22.22 50.44 6.59
CA ASP A 578 -21.33 50.64 5.46
C ASP A 578 -22.12 50.56 4.14
N PRO A 579 -22.03 51.55 3.25
CA PRO A 579 -22.68 51.51 1.94
C PRO A 579 -22.31 50.30 1.06
N ALA A 580 -21.15 49.69 1.28
CA ALA A 580 -20.72 48.48 0.57
C ALA A 580 -21.33 47.19 1.17
N HIS A 581 -21.99 47.25 2.33
CA HIS A 581 -22.64 46.09 2.92
C HIS A 581 -23.94 45.76 2.16
N PRO A 582 -24.19 44.51 1.72
CA PRO A 582 -25.40 44.13 0.98
C PRO A 582 -26.72 44.49 1.69
N GLY A 583 -26.73 44.42 3.02
CA GLY A 583 -27.86 44.84 3.85
C GLY A 583 -28.00 46.34 4.14
N HIS A 584 -27.16 47.21 3.58
CA HIS A 584 -27.20 48.65 3.85
C HIS A 584 -28.57 49.28 3.52
N GLY A 585 -29.16 48.89 2.40
CA GLY A 585 -30.51 49.36 2.03
C GLY A 585 -31.57 48.97 3.06
N SER A 586 -31.49 47.75 3.59
CA SER A 586 -32.37 47.28 4.67
C SER A 586 -32.17 48.09 5.95
N PHE A 587 -30.93 48.41 6.29
CA PHE A 587 -30.61 49.25 7.44
C PHE A 587 -31.19 50.67 7.31
N LEU A 588 -31.06 51.32 6.15
CA LEU A 588 -31.63 52.66 5.93
C LEU A 588 -33.17 52.67 6.07
N LEU A 589 -33.85 51.66 5.52
CA LEU A 589 -35.30 51.53 5.65
C LEU A 589 -35.73 51.29 7.11
N ALA A 590 -34.99 50.44 7.82
CA ALA A 590 -35.26 50.18 9.23
C ALA A 590 -34.98 51.41 10.10
N GLN A 591 -33.90 52.15 9.82
CA GLN A 591 -33.54 53.39 10.51
C GLN A 591 -34.61 54.46 10.35
N ASP A 592 -35.09 54.66 9.13
CA ASP A 592 -36.21 55.56 8.84
C ASP A 592 -37.51 55.15 9.57
N ALA A 593 -37.80 53.84 9.66
CA ALA A 593 -38.93 53.34 10.45
C ALA A 593 -38.76 53.59 11.97
N VAL A 594 -37.54 53.41 12.51
CA VAL A 594 -37.21 53.69 13.91
C VAL A 594 -37.38 55.17 14.21
N TYR A 595 -36.84 56.06 13.37
CA TYR A 595 -36.97 57.51 13.56
C TYR A 595 -38.42 57.98 13.52
N ARG A 596 -39.25 57.45 12.62
CA ARG A 596 -40.69 57.75 12.62
C ARG A 596 -41.37 57.32 13.91
N MET A 597 -41.04 56.15 14.43
CA MET A 597 -41.59 55.65 15.68
C MET A 597 -41.13 56.49 16.87
N GLU A 598 -39.85 56.78 16.97
CA GLU A 598 -39.28 57.62 18.03
C GLU A 598 -39.93 59.01 18.03
N PHE A 599 -40.05 59.63 16.86
CA PHE A 599 -40.74 60.90 16.69
C PHE A 599 -42.21 60.83 17.15
N ALA A 600 -42.96 59.80 16.74
CA ALA A 600 -44.36 59.62 17.13
C ALA A 600 -44.55 59.40 18.65
N ASN A 601 -43.52 58.92 19.35
CA ASN A 601 -43.57 58.65 20.79
C ASN A 601 -42.78 59.68 21.63
N ASN A 602 -42.32 60.79 21.03
CA ASN A 602 -41.47 61.80 21.69
C ASN A 602 -40.19 61.24 22.32
N ILE A 603 -39.54 60.27 21.67
CA ILE A 603 -38.26 59.69 22.09
C ILE A 603 -37.12 60.37 21.30
N PRO A 604 -36.07 60.93 21.93
CA PRO A 604 -34.99 61.61 21.21
C PRO A 604 -34.03 60.64 20.51
N THR A 605 -33.84 60.77 19.19
CA THR A 605 -32.91 59.94 18.40
C THR A 605 -31.48 59.93 18.98
N GLY A 606 -30.79 58.80 18.95
CA GLY A 606 -29.40 58.69 19.42
C GLY A 606 -28.67 57.44 18.93
N PRO A 607 -27.48 57.10 19.49
CA PRO A 607 -26.73 55.91 19.08
C PRO A 607 -27.51 54.59 19.21
N TYR A 608 -28.42 54.51 20.19
CA TYR A 608 -29.30 53.37 20.38
C TYR A 608 -30.30 53.18 19.22
N SER A 609 -30.65 54.25 18.51
CA SER A 609 -31.53 54.19 17.34
C SER A 609 -30.88 53.42 16.19
N GLU A 610 -29.56 53.50 16.03
CA GLU A 610 -28.81 52.73 15.03
C GLU A 610 -28.74 51.24 15.40
N GLN A 611 -28.54 50.92 16.68
CA GLN A 611 -28.59 49.54 17.18
C GLN A 611 -29.98 48.93 16.97
N LEU A 612 -31.02 49.70 17.29
CA LEU A 612 -32.40 49.28 17.08
C LEU A 612 -32.72 49.12 15.59
N ALA A 613 -32.23 50.01 14.73
CA ALA A 613 -32.39 49.90 13.28
C ALA A 613 -31.70 48.65 12.71
N ALA A 614 -30.47 48.35 13.15
CA ALA A 614 -29.78 47.12 12.78
C ALA A 614 -30.56 45.88 13.24
N ALA A 615 -31.04 45.86 14.48
CA ALA A 615 -31.85 44.76 15.01
C ALA A 615 -33.17 44.57 14.25
N VAL A 616 -33.85 45.67 13.88
CA VAL A 616 -35.08 45.63 13.07
C VAL A 616 -34.77 45.10 11.66
N ALA A 617 -33.69 45.54 11.03
CA ALA A 617 -33.27 45.05 9.71
C ALA A 617 -32.96 43.54 9.74
N THR A 618 -32.20 43.08 10.73
CA THR A 618 -31.88 41.67 10.96
C THR A 618 -33.14 40.85 11.18
N ARG A 619 -34.01 41.27 12.11
CA ARG A 619 -35.25 40.56 12.42
C ARG A 619 -36.18 40.49 11.22
N ALA A 620 -36.28 41.56 10.43
CA ALA A 620 -37.06 41.58 9.21
C ALA A 620 -36.52 40.61 8.15
N GLU A 621 -35.19 40.51 7.97
CA GLU A 621 -34.61 39.55 7.03
C GLU A 621 -34.84 38.10 7.49
N THR A 622 -34.61 37.81 8.77
CA THR A 622 -34.82 36.47 9.35
C THR A 622 -36.27 35.97 9.18
N GLU A 623 -37.24 36.88 9.28
CA GLU A 623 -38.67 36.56 9.23
C GLU A 623 -39.30 36.81 7.84
N GLY A 624 -38.49 37.23 6.86
CA GLY A 624 -38.94 37.49 5.49
C GLY A 624 -39.95 38.63 5.36
N LEU A 625 -39.77 39.71 6.13
CA LEU A 625 -40.63 40.90 6.10
C LEU A 625 -40.17 41.92 5.05
N ARG A 626 -41.12 42.59 4.39
CA ARG A 626 -40.82 43.69 3.44
C ARG A 626 -40.66 45.03 4.15
N LEU A 627 -39.41 45.45 4.36
CA LEU A 627 -39.04 46.68 5.08
C LEU A 627 -39.62 47.98 4.47
N ALA A 628 -39.88 48.04 3.16
CA ALA A 628 -40.43 49.24 2.52
C ALA A 628 -41.84 49.64 3.03
N GLY A 629 -42.54 48.74 3.74
CA GLY A 629 -43.90 48.96 4.25
C GLY A 629 -44.10 48.63 5.73
N ILE A 630 -43.03 48.60 6.53
CA ILE A 630 -43.17 48.27 7.96
C ILE A 630 -43.64 49.44 8.81
N GLN A 631 -44.45 49.14 9.82
CA GLN A 631 -44.80 50.02 10.92
C GLN A 631 -44.26 49.45 12.23
N LEU A 632 -43.58 50.29 13.03
CA LEU A 632 -43.10 49.92 14.35
C LEU A 632 -44.07 50.44 15.42
N LYS A 633 -44.45 49.58 16.38
CA LYS A 633 -45.31 49.95 17.52
C LYS A 633 -44.79 49.33 18.81
N GLN A 634 -44.87 50.06 19.92
CA GLN A 634 -44.55 49.49 21.23
C GLN A 634 -45.55 48.37 21.57
N GLY A 635 -45.01 47.18 21.84
CA GLY A 635 -45.75 46.00 22.30
C GLY A 635 -45.80 45.91 23.83
N VAL A 636 -46.31 44.79 24.34
CA VAL A 636 -46.40 44.55 25.79
C VAL A 636 -45.05 44.08 26.33
N GLY A 637 -44.68 44.51 27.54
CA GLY A 637 -43.53 43.95 28.25
C GLY A 637 -42.15 44.33 27.69
N GLY A 638 -42.00 45.50 27.06
CA GLY A 638 -40.71 45.94 26.51
C GLY A 638 -40.39 45.40 25.12
N GLN A 639 -41.36 44.80 24.44
CA GLN A 639 -41.22 44.37 23.05
C GLN A 639 -41.57 45.49 22.07
N LEU A 640 -40.98 45.42 20.89
CA LEU A 640 -41.30 46.24 19.74
C LEU A 640 -41.95 45.38 18.66
N ASP A 641 -43.17 45.72 18.25
CA ASP A 641 -43.86 45.03 17.16
C ASP A 641 -43.44 45.62 15.82
N ILE A 642 -42.86 44.78 14.97
CA ILE A 642 -42.58 45.04 13.55
C ILE A 642 -43.77 44.52 12.75
N ILE A 643 -44.52 45.44 12.14
CA ILE A 643 -45.77 45.13 11.45
C ILE A 643 -45.61 45.41 9.96
N GLU A 644 -45.61 44.36 9.13
CA GLU A 644 -45.70 44.49 7.68
C GLU A 644 -47.18 44.54 7.26
N ARG A 645 -47.61 45.65 6.66
CA ARG A 645 -48.95 45.72 6.07
C ARG A 645 -48.95 45.02 4.72
N GLY A 646 -49.84 44.05 4.56
CA GLY A 646 -50.08 43.38 3.29
C GLY A 646 -50.57 44.35 2.22
N ALA A 647 -50.29 44.05 0.95
CA ALA A 647 -50.92 44.76 -0.17
C ALA A 647 -52.29 44.13 -0.44
N TYR A 648 -53.31 44.95 -0.70
CA TYR A 648 -54.63 44.55 -1.26
C TYR A 648 -55.17 43.21 -0.69
N ASP A 649 -55.54 43.22 0.60
CA ASP A 649 -56.19 42.12 1.36
C ASP A 649 -55.27 41.02 1.95
N ALA A 650 -53.95 41.10 1.79
CA ALA A 650 -53.03 40.19 2.50
C ALA A 650 -53.01 40.46 4.02
N PRO A 651 -53.00 39.42 4.87
CA PRO A 651 -53.01 39.57 6.32
C PRO A 651 -51.75 40.30 6.81
N GLU A 652 -51.90 41.15 7.83
CA GLU A 652 -50.76 41.80 8.48
C GLU A 652 -49.84 40.72 9.09
N LYS A 653 -48.54 40.80 8.79
CA LYS A 653 -47.53 40.02 9.50
C LYS A 653 -47.01 40.85 10.66
N ARG A 654 -47.06 40.29 11.87
CA ARG A 654 -46.51 40.90 13.08
C ARG A 654 -45.41 40.02 13.64
N VAL A 655 -44.27 40.63 13.89
CA VAL A 655 -43.12 40.01 14.54
C VAL A 655 -42.72 40.86 15.73
N ALA A 656 -42.58 40.24 16.90
CA ALA A 656 -42.05 40.90 18.08
C ALA A 656 -40.50 40.91 18.07
N LEU A 657 -39.94 42.02 18.53
CA LEU A 657 -38.52 42.22 18.79
C LEU A 657 -38.32 42.60 20.27
N ASP A 658 -37.51 41.86 21.00
CA ASP A 658 -37.13 42.21 22.37
C ASP A 658 -36.16 43.40 22.33
N THR A 659 -36.58 44.56 22.86
CA THR A 659 -35.77 45.78 22.78
C THR A 659 -34.56 45.76 23.72
N GLN A 660 -34.65 45.06 24.86
CA GLN A 660 -33.52 44.95 25.79
C GLN A 660 -32.43 44.06 25.18
N GLN A 661 -32.81 42.95 24.56
CA GLN A 661 -31.87 42.09 23.83
C GLN A 661 -31.29 42.81 22.60
N ALA A 662 -32.12 43.53 21.84
CA ALA A 662 -31.69 44.26 20.66
C ALA A 662 -30.63 45.33 20.98
N LEU A 663 -30.84 46.11 22.04
CA LEU A 663 -29.93 47.17 22.48
C LEU A 663 -28.71 46.64 23.25
N GLY A 664 -28.76 45.41 23.74
CA GLY A 664 -27.63 44.75 24.41
C GLY A 664 -26.53 44.25 23.46
N ARG A 665 -26.73 44.36 22.14
CA ARG A 665 -25.82 43.87 21.09
C ARG A 665 -25.32 45.02 20.22
N SER A 666 -24.12 44.86 19.65
CA SER A 666 -23.53 45.85 18.73
C SER A 666 -24.20 45.81 17.35
N VAL A 667 -24.02 46.88 16.57
CA VAL A 667 -24.49 46.92 15.17
C VAL A 667 -23.80 45.82 14.35
N GLU A 668 -22.52 45.58 14.59
CA GLU A 668 -21.71 44.55 13.90
C GLU A 668 -22.22 43.15 14.22
N GLU A 669 -22.65 42.89 15.47
CA GLU A 669 -23.27 41.61 15.83
C GLU A 669 -24.59 41.39 15.08
N HIS A 670 -25.45 42.40 15.00
CA HIS A 670 -26.68 42.32 14.20
C HIS A 670 -26.39 42.21 12.70
N SER A 671 -25.31 42.84 12.23
CA SER A 671 -24.89 42.80 10.81
C SER A 671 -24.45 41.41 10.39
N ARG A 672 -23.68 40.71 11.23
CA ARG A 672 -23.33 39.29 11.02
C ARG A 672 -24.56 38.40 10.97
N ASP A 673 -25.51 38.58 11.90
CA ASP A 673 -26.76 37.82 11.92
C ASP A 673 -27.62 38.10 10.67
N TRP A 674 -27.67 39.36 10.21
CA TRP A 674 -28.37 39.72 8.98
C TRP A 674 -27.76 38.98 7.78
N SER A 675 -26.43 38.99 7.68
CA SER A 675 -25.71 38.33 6.59
C SER A 675 -25.92 36.82 6.59
N ALA A 676 -25.88 36.19 7.77
CA ALA A 676 -26.20 34.77 7.94
C ALA A 676 -27.66 34.44 7.58
N ALA A 677 -28.61 35.29 7.97
CA ALA A 677 -30.03 35.11 7.63
C ALA A 677 -30.28 35.30 6.13
N ARG A 678 -29.51 36.17 5.47
CA ARG A 678 -29.64 36.45 4.05
C ARG A 678 -29.11 35.31 3.19
N SER A 679 -27.88 34.85 3.44
CA SER A 679 -27.27 33.73 2.70
C SER A 679 -26.12 33.12 3.49
N PRO A 680 -25.99 31.77 3.50
CA PRO A 680 -24.82 31.11 4.07
C PRO A 680 -23.50 31.54 3.40
N HIS A 681 -23.54 31.96 2.13
CA HIS A 681 -22.36 32.38 1.40
C HIS A 681 -21.75 33.70 1.92
N TYR A 682 -22.50 34.58 2.58
CA TYR A 682 -21.92 35.79 3.17
C TYR A 682 -21.12 35.54 4.45
N VAL A 683 -21.34 34.40 5.10
CA VAL A 683 -20.67 34.00 6.35
C VAL A 683 -19.80 32.75 6.19
N SER A 684 -19.58 32.31 4.95
CA SER A 684 -18.76 31.15 4.63
C SER A 684 -17.31 31.35 5.07
N GLN A 685 -16.71 30.30 5.62
CA GLN A 685 -15.27 30.23 5.91
C GLN A 685 -14.51 29.41 4.85
N GLU A 686 -15.16 29.07 3.74
CA GLU A 686 -14.51 28.39 2.62
C GLU A 686 -13.40 29.27 2.04
N ALA A 687 -12.34 28.63 1.56
CA ALA A 687 -11.25 29.32 0.90
C ALA A 687 -11.75 30.02 -0.37
N ALA A 688 -11.09 31.10 -0.76
CA ALA A 688 -11.34 31.73 -2.05
C ALA A 688 -11.16 30.68 -3.16
N ALA A 689 -12.07 30.70 -4.14
CA ALA A 689 -11.96 29.82 -5.30
C ALA A 689 -10.65 30.12 -6.05
N GLU A 690 -10.07 29.10 -6.67
CA GLU A 690 -8.88 29.25 -7.50
C GLU A 690 -9.28 29.70 -8.91
N ARG A 691 -8.58 30.71 -9.43
CA ARG A 691 -8.63 31.12 -10.82
C ARG A 691 -7.52 30.38 -11.57
N THR A 692 -7.90 29.37 -12.33
CA THR A 692 -6.95 28.56 -13.10
C THR A 692 -6.44 29.33 -14.33
N PRO A 693 -5.33 28.89 -14.97
CA PRO A 693 -4.88 29.46 -16.24
C PRO A 693 -5.96 29.45 -17.33
N GLU A 694 -6.79 28.41 -17.38
CA GLU A 694 -7.93 28.30 -18.30
C GLU A 694 -8.95 29.42 -18.04
N HIS A 695 -9.25 29.71 -16.77
CA HIS A 695 -10.11 30.84 -16.42
C HIS A 695 -9.52 32.16 -16.92
N MET A 696 -8.22 32.40 -16.69
CA MET A 696 -7.57 33.63 -17.16
C MET A 696 -7.62 33.78 -18.68
N GLN A 697 -7.37 32.69 -19.42
CA GLN A 697 -7.41 32.69 -20.88
C GLN A 697 -8.82 32.92 -21.42
N ALA A 698 -9.84 32.34 -20.80
CA ALA A 698 -11.24 32.56 -21.17
C ALA A 698 -11.69 34.00 -20.88
N LEU A 699 -11.37 34.54 -19.70
CA LEU A 699 -11.70 35.92 -19.33
C LEU A 699 -10.97 36.96 -20.19
N ALA A 700 -9.80 36.62 -20.75
CA ALA A 700 -9.08 37.47 -21.70
C ALA A 700 -9.71 37.52 -23.10
N GLN A 701 -10.62 36.59 -23.42
CA GLN A 701 -11.35 36.56 -24.69
C GLN A 701 -12.66 37.37 -24.66
N LEU A 702 -13.11 37.80 -23.47
CA LEU A 702 -14.27 38.68 -23.35
C LEU A 702 -14.00 40.03 -24.01
N SER A 703 -15.04 40.64 -24.57
CA SER A 703 -14.98 42.04 -25.01
C SER A 703 -14.72 42.97 -23.82
N ASP A 704 -14.17 44.16 -24.03
CA ASP A 704 -13.91 45.11 -22.94
C ASP A 704 -15.17 45.41 -22.10
N THR A 705 -16.33 45.50 -22.76
CA THR A 705 -17.63 45.73 -22.12
C THR A 705 -18.08 44.53 -21.29
N ASP A 706 -18.01 43.32 -21.85
CA ASP A 706 -18.38 42.10 -21.12
C ASP A 706 -17.42 41.84 -19.97
N ARG A 707 -16.12 42.12 -20.16
CA ARG A 707 -15.12 42.01 -19.11
C ARG A 707 -15.40 42.97 -17.96
N ALA A 708 -15.72 44.23 -18.26
CA ALA A 708 -16.11 45.20 -17.25
C ALA A 708 -17.42 44.80 -16.52
N LEU A 709 -18.38 44.20 -17.21
CA LEU A 709 -19.59 43.67 -16.58
C LEU A 709 -19.27 42.47 -15.67
N PHE A 710 -18.45 41.53 -16.14
CA PHE A 710 -17.98 40.39 -15.36
C PHE A 710 -17.29 40.85 -14.07
N ASP A 711 -16.30 41.73 -14.19
CA ASP A 711 -15.52 42.23 -13.04
C ASP A 711 -16.45 42.93 -12.04
N ARG A 712 -17.42 43.73 -12.52
CA ARG A 712 -18.39 44.42 -11.65
C ARG A 712 -19.36 43.48 -10.94
N ILE A 713 -19.72 42.35 -11.55
CA ILE A 713 -20.47 41.29 -10.88
C ILE A 713 -19.56 40.60 -9.86
N ARG A 714 -18.32 40.27 -10.25
CA ARG A 714 -17.34 39.57 -9.42
C ARG A 714 -17.03 40.29 -8.12
N ASP A 715 -16.91 41.62 -8.17
CA ASP A 715 -16.64 42.47 -7.00
C ASP A 715 -17.76 42.43 -5.95
N GLN A 716 -18.98 42.05 -6.34
CA GLN A 716 -20.15 41.95 -5.45
C GLN A 716 -20.45 40.51 -5.02
N VAL A 717 -19.61 39.54 -5.41
CA VAL A 717 -19.78 38.11 -5.11
C VAL A 717 -18.67 37.65 -4.16
N PRO A 718 -18.98 36.89 -3.09
CA PRO A 718 -17.96 36.31 -2.21
C PRO A 718 -16.83 35.55 -2.93
N ALA A 719 -15.64 35.53 -2.32
CA ALA A 719 -14.44 34.99 -2.97
C ALA A 719 -14.47 33.46 -3.18
N HIS A 720 -15.21 32.71 -2.34
CA HIS A 720 -15.33 31.25 -2.46
C HIS A 720 -16.26 30.81 -3.61
N ILE A 721 -17.08 31.70 -4.16
CA ILE A 721 -17.86 31.43 -5.37
C ILE A 721 -16.95 31.62 -6.59
N GLY A 722 -16.80 30.56 -7.38
CA GLY A 722 -15.89 30.50 -8.52
C GLY A 722 -16.33 31.35 -9.73
N ASP A 723 -15.37 31.64 -10.61
CA ASP A 723 -15.61 32.42 -11.83
C ASP A 723 -16.60 31.77 -12.81
N ASP A 724 -16.77 30.44 -12.76
CA ASP A 724 -17.78 29.72 -13.55
C ASP A 724 -19.21 30.21 -13.27
N HIS A 725 -19.61 30.26 -11.98
CA HIS A 725 -20.92 30.79 -11.58
C HIS A 725 -21.06 32.27 -11.91
N VAL A 726 -19.98 33.05 -11.77
CA VAL A 726 -20.00 34.49 -12.07
C VAL A 726 -20.20 34.73 -13.56
N LEU A 727 -19.52 33.97 -14.42
CA LEU A 727 -19.68 34.07 -15.87
C LEU A 727 -21.06 33.57 -16.30
N GLN A 728 -21.56 32.48 -15.72
CA GLN A 728 -22.93 32.02 -15.92
C GLN A 728 -23.96 33.09 -15.56
N ALA A 729 -23.77 33.76 -14.41
CA ALA A 729 -24.64 34.85 -13.97
C ALA A 729 -24.64 36.03 -14.95
N MET A 730 -23.45 36.41 -15.44
CA MET A 730 -23.30 37.45 -16.45
C MET A 730 -24.05 37.10 -17.74
N VAL A 731 -23.83 35.90 -18.28
CA VAL A 731 -24.48 35.45 -19.52
C VAL A 731 -26.00 35.47 -19.36
N LYS A 732 -26.52 34.94 -18.25
CA LYS A 732 -27.96 34.94 -17.97
C LYS A 732 -28.51 36.36 -17.79
N ALA A 733 -27.75 37.27 -17.18
CA ALA A 733 -28.12 38.67 -17.03
C ALA A 733 -28.25 39.40 -18.38
N ARG A 734 -27.33 39.13 -19.31
CA ARG A 734 -27.39 39.66 -20.67
C ARG A 734 -28.62 39.12 -21.42
N ASP A 735 -28.82 37.81 -21.37
CA ASP A 735 -29.87 37.11 -22.10
C ASP A 735 -31.29 37.44 -21.60
N SER A 736 -31.55 37.28 -20.29
CA SER A 736 -32.91 37.36 -19.76
C SER A 736 -33.28 38.70 -19.11
N ALA A 737 -32.29 39.48 -18.67
CA ALA A 737 -32.52 40.76 -17.97
C ALA A 737 -32.10 42.00 -18.79
N GLY A 738 -31.54 41.81 -19.99
CA GLY A 738 -31.11 42.89 -20.87
C GLY A 738 -29.94 43.73 -20.32
N ILE A 739 -29.15 43.15 -19.42
CA ILE A 739 -27.98 43.78 -18.80
C ILE A 739 -26.77 43.48 -19.68
N ASP A 740 -26.67 44.19 -20.81
CA ASP A 740 -25.64 44.02 -21.85
C ASP A 740 -24.35 44.80 -21.59
N GLY A 741 -24.31 45.60 -20.52
CA GLY A 741 -23.14 46.40 -20.12
C GLY A 741 -23.15 46.76 -18.63
N PRO A 742 -21.99 47.15 -18.06
CA PRO A 742 -21.84 47.45 -16.64
C PRO A 742 -22.70 48.64 -16.19
N GLU A 743 -23.08 49.55 -17.07
CA GLU A 743 -23.94 50.70 -16.81
C GLU A 743 -25.40 50.33 -16.59
N ARG A 744 -25.84 49.14 -17.03
CA ARG A 744 -27.19 48.62 -16.78
C ARG A 744 -27.29 47.77 -15.52
N LEU A 745 -26.15 47.42 -14.92
CA LEU A 745 -26.11 46.69 -13.67
C LEU A 745 -26.52 47.61 -12.51
N GLY A 746 -27.59 47.22 -11.81
CA GLY A 746 -28.06 47.89 -10.60
C GLY A 746 -27.43 47.31 -9.35
N ALA A 747 -27.60 46.01 -9.13
CA ALA A 747 -27.09 45.31 -7.95
C ALA A 747 -26.87 43.82 -8.24
N VAL A 748 -25.98 43.19 -7.47
CA VAL A 748 -25.89 41.74 -7.34
C VAL A 748 -26.32 41.36 -5.93
N GLU A 749 -27.30 40.47 -5.82
CA GLU A 749 -27.88 40.06 -4.55
C GLU A 749 -27.85 38.54 -4.41
N ILE A 750 -27.36 38.04 -3.28
CA ILE A 750 -27.46 36.63 -2.91
C ILE A 750 -28.53 36.46 -1.83
N ARG A 751 -29.40 35.46 -1.98
CA ARG A 751 -30.36 35.03 -0.96
C ARG A 751 -30.46 33.50 -0.94
N GLY A 752 -30.19 32.89 0.22
CA GLY A 752 -29.94 31.44 0.28
C GLY A 752 -28.84 31.07 -0.70
N ASP A 753 -29.12 30.09 -1.55
CA ASP A 753 -28.22 29.64 -2.63
C ASP A 753 -28.54 30.29 -3.98
N GLN A 754 -29.34 31.36 -4.02
CA GLN A 754 -29.70 32.04 -5.26
C GLN A 754 -28.93 33.35 -5.44
N LEU A 755 -28.17 33.47 -6.53
CA LEU A 755 -27.53 34.71 -6.96
C LEU A 755 -28.40 35.40 -8.00
N SER A 756 -28.74 36.67 -7.75
CA SER A 756 -29.56 37.50 -8.63
C SER A 756 -28.77 38.71 -9.12
N VAL A 757 -28.75 38.91 -10.43
CA VAL A 757 -28.19 40.10 -11.09
C VAL A 757 -29.35 40.99 -11.51
N VAL A 758 -29.44 42.18 -10.92
CA VAL A 758 -30.59 43.08 -11.05
C VAL A 758 -30.23 44.29 -11.90
N SER A 759 -31.08 44.62 -12.87
CA SER A 759 -30.91 45.81 -13.70
C SER A 759 -31.20 47.08 -12.91
N ASN A 760 -30.53 48.18 -13.28
CA ASN A 760 -30.81 49.51 -12.73
C ASN A 760 -32.05 50.18 -13.35
N SER A 761 -32.80 49.46 -14.20
CA SER A 761 -34.03 49.95 -14.81
C SER A 761 -35.14 50.09 -13.75
N ALA A 762 -36.09 51.01 -13.97
CA ALA A 762 -37.26 51.16 -13.10
C ALA A 762 -38.12 49.89 -13.01
N ALA A 763 -38.08 49.04 -14.04
CA ALA A 763 -38.77 47.74 -14.07
C ALA A 763 -38.06 46.64 -13.26
N ARG A 764 -36.80 46.86 -12.85
CA ARG A 764 -35.96 45.94 -12.08
C ARG A 764 -35.96 44.50 -12.61
N PHE A 765 -35.80 44.34 -13.93
CA PHE A 765 -35.54 43.02 -14.51
C PHE A 765 -34.33 42.38 -13.84
N GLN A 766 -34.40 41.08 -13.60
CA GLN A 766 -33.36 40.33 -12.91
C GLN A 766 -33.14 38.96 -13.56
N ALA A 767 -31.91 38.48 -13.49
CA ALA A 767 -31.53 37.11 -13.81
C ALA A 767 -31.09 36.40 -12.53
N CYS A 768 -31.52 35.15 -12.33
CA CYS A 768 -31.20 34.38 -11.13
C CYS A 768 -30.52 33.06 -11.50
N ILE A 769 -29.43 32.71 -10.80
CA ILE A 769 -28.79 31.39 -10.88
C ILE A 769 -28.79 30.71 -9.52
N ASP A 770 -28.67 29.38 -9.53
CA ASP A 770 -28.53 28.55 -8.35
C ASP A 770 -27.05 28.24 -8.11
N LEU A 771 -26.58 28.49 -6.89
CA LEU A 771 -25.20 28.30 -6.44
C LEU A 771 -24.97 26.91 -5.81
N SER A 772 -26.04 26.18 -5.49
CA SER A 772 -25.93 24.82 -4.93
C SER A 772 -25.56 23.77 -5.98
N GLY A 773 -25.83 24.06 -7.25
CA GLY A 773 -25.52 23.20 -8.40
C GLY A 773 -24.14 23.48 -9.01
N GLN A 774 -23.65 22.50 -9.78
CA GLN A 774 -22.46 22.68 -10.59
C GLN A 774 -22.73 23.70 -11.71
N ALA A 775 -21.87 24.72 -11.83
CA ALA A 775 -21.92 25.67 -12.93
C ALA A 775 -21.47 25.01 -14.26
N PRO A 776 -21.97 25.50 -15.41
CA PRO A 776 -21.34 25.22 -16.69
C PRO A 776 -19.87 25.66 -16.66
N SER A 777 -19.03 24.97 -17.42
CA SER A 777 -17.62 25.35 -17.52
C SER A 777 -17.46 26.78 -18.07
N ILE A 778 -16.35 27.44 -17.74
CA ILE A 778 -16.07 28.79 -18.24
C ILE A 778 -16.11 28.87 -19.77
N HIS A 779 -15.71 27.81 -20.47
CA HIS A 779 -15.72 27.73 -21.94
C HIS A 779 -17.14 27.66 -22.52
N GLU A 780 -18.01 26.85 -21.93
CA GLU A 780 -19.42 26.78 -22.35
C GLU A 780 -20.11 28.13 -22.15
N SER A 781 -19.86 28.80 -21.02
CA SER A 781 -20.41 30.13 -20.75
C SER A 781 -19.84 31.20 -21.69
N LEU A 782 -18.54 31.12 -22.03
CA LEU A 782 -17.91 32.03 -23.00
C LEU A 782 -18.48 31.85 -24.42
N GLU A 783 -18.75 30.62 -24.84
CA GLU A 783 -19.39 30.33 -26.13
C GLU A 783 -20.82 30.90 -26.17
N GLN A 784 -21.60 30.69 -25.10
CA GLN A 784 -22.93 31.28 -24.97
C GLN A 784 -22.89 32.82 -25.04
N ASN A 785 -21.92 33.43 -24.35
CA ASN A 785 -21.71 34.87 -24.38
C ASN A 785 -21.43 35.39 -25.80
N SER A 786 -20.59 34.67 -26.54
CA SER A 786 -20.20 34.99 -27.92
C SER A 786 -21.38 34.88 -28.89
N ASN A 787 -22.20 33.83 -28.74
CA ASN A 787 -23.41 33.64 -29.52
C ASN A 787 -24.43 34.77 -29.28
N LEU A 788 -24.60 35.20 -28.04
CA LEU A 788 -25.48 36.33 -27.71
C LEU A 788 -24.98 37.64 -28.34
N SER A 789 -23.66 37.89 -28.29
CA SER A 789 -23.06 39.07 -28.91
C SER A 789 -23.25 39.07 -30.44
N GLN A 790 -23.17 37.92 -31.11
CA GLN A 790 -23.46 37.81 -32.55
C GLN A 790 -24.93 38.08 -32.87
N GLN A 791 -25.86 37.57 -32.05
CA GLN A 791 -27.29 37.82 -32.23
C GLN A 791 -27.63 39.31 -32.09
N LEU A 792 -27.10 39.97 -31.06
CA LEU A 792 -27.29 41.41 -30.86
C LEU A 792 -26.74 42.23 -32.03
N ALA A 793 -25.55 41.88 -32.54
CA ALA A 793 -24.97 42.56 -33.70
C ALA A 793 -25.83 42.41 -34.98
N GLN A 794 -26.37 41.21 -35.22
CA GLN A 794 -27.30 40.98 -36.33
C GLN A 794 -28.58 41.79 -36.19
N GLN A 795 -29.16 41.83 -34.99
CA GLN A 795 -30.38 42.59 -34.71
C GLN A 795 -30.17 44.11 -34.94
N GLN A 796 -29.06 44.66 -34.43
CA GLN A 796 -28.71 46.07 -34.65
C GLN A 796 -28.53 46.39 -36.14
N THR A 797 -27.92 45.48 -36.90
CA THR A 797 -27.74 45.65 -38.35
C THR A 797 -29.10 45.68 -39.07
N LEU A 798 -30.02 44.78 -38.71
CA LEU A 798 -31.37 44.75 -39.28
C LEU A 798 -32.17 46.01 -38.92
N GLU A 799 -32.07 46.50 -37.69
CA GLU A 799 -32.73 47.73 -37.26
C GLU A 799 -32.18 48.98 -37.97
N ALA A 800 -30.86 49.05 -38.18
CA ALA A 800 -30.24 50.13 -38.93
C ALA A 800 -30.73 50.15 -40.38
N GLN A 801 -30.78 49.00 -41.05
CA GLN A 801 -31.31 48.88 -42.41
C GLN A 801 -32.80 49.27 -42.49
N GLN A 802 -33.61 48.89 -41.51
CA GLN A 802 -35.02 49.29 -41.46
C GLN A 802 -35.20 50.79 -41.23
N ARG A 803 -34.34 51.42 -40.40
CA ARG A 803 -34.35 52.88 -40.21
C ARG A 803 -33.99 53.61 -41.50
N GLU A 804 -32.94 53.19 -42.19
CA GLU A 804 -32.56 53.76 -43.50
C GLU A 804 -33.68 53.63 -44.53
N GLN A 805 -34.37 52.49 -44.60
CA GLN A 805 -35.52 52.32 -45.49
C GLN A 805 -36.71 53.23 -45.11
N ARG A 806 -36.99 53.42 -43.82
CA ARG A 806 -38.04 54.34 -43.35
C ARG A 806 -37.70 55.80 -43.65
N GLU A 807 -36.45 56.20 -43.51
CA GLU A 807 -35.98 57.55 -43.82
C GLU A 807 -36.05 57.84 -45.33
N GLN A 808 -35.71 56.86 -46.17
CA GLN A 808 -35.83 56.96 -47.63
C GLN A 808 -37.30 57.05 -48.09
N GLN A 809 -38.21 56.31 -47.45
CA GLN A 809 -39.66 56.39 -47.74
C GLN A 809 -40.31 57.69 -47.21
N GLY A 810 -39.84 58.21 -46.08
CA GLY A 810 -40.27 59.49 -45.53
C GLY A 810 -39.87 60.68 -46.42
N HIS A 811 -38.67 60.64 -47.01
CA HIS A 811 -38.22 61.67 -47.97
C HIS A 811 -38.97 61.64 -49.30
N THR A 812 -39.51 60.49 -49.72
CA THR A 812 -40.30 60.39 -50.96
C THR A 812 -41.74 60.90 -50.79
N MET A 813 -42.32 60.87 -49.58
CA MET A 813 -43.66 61.41 -49.32
C MET A 813 -43.70 62.93 -49.05
N GLN A 814 -42.57 63.57 -48.77
CA GLN A 814 -42.50 65.02 -48.49
C GLN A 814 -42.28 65.89 -49.75
N MET A 815 -42.06 65.26 -50.91
CA MET A 815 -41.80 65.90 -52.22
C MET A 815 -42.93 65.68 -53.24
N GLY A 816 -44.07 65.11 -52.84
CA GLY A 816 -45.32 65.05 -53.61
C GLY A 816 -46.39 65.91 -52.97
#